data_AF-A0A662YTX5-F1
#
_entry.id   AF-A0A662YTX5-F1
#
_cell.length_a   1.000
_cell.length_b   1.000
_cell.length_c   1.000
_cell.angle_alpha   90.00
_cell.angle_beta   90.00
_cell.angle_gamma   90.00
#
_symmetry.space_group_name_H-M   'P 1'
#
loop_
_entity.id
_entity.type
_entity.pdbx_description
1 polymer ?
#
loop_
_entity_poly.entity_id
_entity_poly.type
_entity_poly.pdbx_seq_one_letter_code
_entity_poly.pdbx_strand_id
1 'polypeptide(L)'
;MMTPQRYRASRSMTQLRSVLEEQPSAEAALSPKKGAGMAHSSPQVAEGWGEGDLEMTWQELQHSHAVSENEQQYRTFSSPTEQKYDFVRFMSRPSEKGDADLPAVQDLVPIINSQSEYIQHLEEEVKFCKEELFGMKQRISVVILENDKLHEELKLKTVEDTLKDYTILDTSTNALESCPQTVPRAPDPRQHSHRQQQQVQPPSAPAQPLASNNPTDALKWQMELVCTTVNYLPSLEKDLAVSQKDCEEMKGRLRHQESVAAMSSGNRVGGLCLKCAQHEAVLAQTHTDVHMQAIERLTRERDELMAVLSSQRNNRGEMEQREANAYRQVKQAVEMAEEANLEKTQALIQCEQLKKEMLRQKDRLEMELAAEQEKITKAKEKAREEMKKEKEELAASVMSLSVKVASLEGQLERLTREKNSVANQLEEAQRQLSSQELDISKVCGELRYQLNQSQLKRDEAEKELREFRTKTVRELELREQEIEKLRLELNETKQRLERAQQDSACAKDESLRLTELLGRSEHQLHLTRLEKEAAVRCRSDDVKALTFQAQHREQELIQKMQQMEALHEKSGVTSLFMRYKSVPAIYYYIIWSEIGQLSQENMYLRDTLEKLQSRSDEMEAQCIQHGRMHERMKQRIDL
;
A
#
# COMPACT_ATOMS: atom_id res chain seq x y z
N MET A 1 13.53 0.05 19.68
CA MET A 1 12.42 0.05 18.71
C MET A 1 13.01 0.22 17.32
N MET A 2 12.92 -0.81 16.47
CA MET A 2 13.41 -0.74 15.09
C MET A 2 12.38 0.02 14.25
N THR A 3 12.83 1.01 13.47
CA THR A 3 11.97 1.83 12.61
C THR A 3 11.33 0.97 11.50
N PRO A 4 10.08 1.28 11.07
CA PRO A 4 9.37 0.50 10.04
C PRO A 4 10.15 0.33 8.72
N GLN A 5 11.06 1.26 8.43
CA GLN A 5 11.95 1.20 7.26
C GLN A 5 13.05 0.13 7.40
N ARG A 6 13.65 -0.04 8.59
CA ARG A 6 14.64 -1.12 8.82
C ARG A 6 14.01 -2.50 8.70
N TYR A 7 12.77 -2.66 9.15
CA TYR A 7 12.04 -3.93 9.01
C TYR A 7 11.74 -4.28 7.54
N ARG A 8 11.36 -3.28 6.73
CA ARG A 8 11.14 -3.47 5.28
C ARG A 8 12.44 -3.78 4.54
N ALA A 9 13.53 -3.10 4.87
CA ALA A 9 14.85 -3.37 4.29
C ALA A 9 15.36 -4.78 4.65
N SER A 10 15.21 -5.22 5.90
CA SER A 10 15.58 -6.59 6.30
C SER A 10 14.71 -7.64 5.61
N ARG A 11 13.40 -7.38 5.42
CA ARG A 11 12.51 -8.29 4.69
C ARG A 11 12.88 -8.42 3.21
N SER A 12 13.25 -7.30 2.57
CA SER A 12 13.75 -7.28 1.19
C SER A 12 15.07 -8.05 1.03
N MET A 13 16.02 -7.87 1.95
CA MET A 13 17.28 -8.64 1.92
C MET A 13 17.07 -10.14 2.17
N THR A 14 16.10 -10.51 3.01
CA THR A 14 15.79 -11.91 3.29
C THR A 14 15.13 -12.57 2.07
N GLN A 15 14.29 -11.83 1.33
CA GLN A 15 13.71 -12.29 0.06
C GLN A 15 14.74 -12.42 -1.06
N LEU A 16 15.74 -11.53 -1.12
CA LEU A 16 16.86 -11.67 -2.07
C LEU A 16 17.73 -12.89 -1.74
N ARG A 17 17.91 -13.20 -0.45
CA ARG A 17 18.69 -14.37 -0.01
C ARG A 17 18.02 -15.69 -0.36
N SER A 18 16.70 -15.78 -0.22
CA SER A 18 15.93 -16.99 -0.60
C SER A 18 15.90 -17.22 -2.11
N VAL A 19 15.87 -16.15 -2.92
CA VAL A 19 15.91 -16.26 -4.39
C VAL A 19 17.30 -16.67 -4.90
N LEU A 20 18.37 -16.29 -4.19
CA LEU A 20 19.74 -16.73 -4.50
C LEU A 20 20.03 -18.17 -4.07
N GLU A 21 19.34 -18.70 -3.04
CA GLU A 21 19.45 -20.11 -2.60
C GLU A 21 18.61 -21.08 -3.46
N GLU A 22 17.67 -20.60 -4.28
CA GLU A 22 16.79 -21.44 -5.12
C GLU A 22 17.33 -21.77 -6.53
N GLN A 23 18.57 -21.41 -6.88
CA GLN A 23 19.22 -21.97 -8.08
C GLN A 23 19.94 -23.30 -7.75
N PRO A 24 19.48 -24.45 -8.28
CA PRO A 24 20.13 -25.73 -8.02
C PRO A 24 21.45 -25.83 -8.79
N SER A 25 22.56 -25.86 -8.05
CA SER A 25 23.85 -26.37 -8.49
C SER A 25 23.68 -27.85 -8.89
N ALA A 26 23.72 -28.10 -10.20
CA ALA A 26 23.71 -29.43 -10.77
C ALA A 26 25.15 -29.97 -10.85
N GLU A 27 25.63 -30.64 -9.80
CA GLU A 27 26.73 -31.62 -9.90
C GLU A 27 26.89 -32.39 -8.59
N ALA A 28 26.29 -33.59 -8.49
CA ALA A 28 26.81 -34.75 -7.75
C ALA A 28 25.79 -35.91 -7.71
N ALA A 29 25.77 -36.74 -8.76
CA ALA A 29 25.47 -38.17 -8.63
C ALA A 29 25.68 -38.84 -10.00
N LEU A 30 26.72 -39.68 -10.12
CA LEU A 30 26.68 -41.03 -10.70
C LEU A 30 28.12 -41.53 -10.95
N SER A 31 28.50 -42.56 -10.20
CA SER A 31 29.64 -43.44 -10.48
C SER A 31 29.19 -44.62 -11.39
N PRO A 32 30.05 -45.60 -11.73
CA PRO A 32 30.78 -45.66 -13.00
C PRO A 32 30.41 -46.89 -13.85
N LYS A 33 30.57 -46.84 -15.18
CA LYS A 33 30.64 -48.05 -16.02
C LYS A 33 31.64 -47.92 -17.18
N LYS A 34 32.41 -49.00 -17.30
CA LYS A 34 33.54 -49.32 -18.18
C LYS A 34 33.22 -49.21 -19.68
N GLY A 35 34.23 -48.83 -20.47
CA GLY A 35 34.28 -49.06 -21.92
C GLY A 35 35.57 -48.51 -22.55
N ALA A 36 36.41 -49.41 -23.05
CA ALA A 36 37.77 -49.22 -23.57
C ALA A 36 37.94 -48.28 -24.78
N GLY A 37 39.15 -47.73 -24.96
CA GLY A 37 39.61 -47.17 -26.24
C GLY A 37 40.83 -46.25 -26.12
N MET A 38 42.03 -46.81 -26.21
CA MET A 38 43.34 -46.14 -26.17
C MET A 38 43.70 -45.57 -27.56
N ALA A 39 44.20 -44.32 -27.64
CA ALA A 39 45.49 -43.96 -28.28
C ALA A 39 45.59 -42.47 -28.66
N HIS A 40 46.54 -41.80 -27.99
CA HIS A 40 47.48 -40.77 -28.44
C HIS A 40 47.05 -39.68 -29.42
N SER A 41 47.12 -38.42 -28.97
CA SER A 41 48.10 -37.41 -29.46
C SER A 41 47.95 -36.10 -28.65
N SER A 42 49.01 -35.68 -27.96
CA SER A 42 49.30 -34.26 -27.69
C SER A 42 50.41 -33.84 -28.68
N PRO A 43 50.76 -32.55 -28.85
CA PRO A 43 50.29 -31.34 -28.15
C PRO A 43 49.95 -30.17 -29.09
N GLN A 44 49.20 -29.16 -28.64
CA GLN A 44 49.55 -27.76 -28.96
C GLN A 44 48.82 -26.74 -28.08
N VAL A 45 49.62 -25.80 -27.63
CA VAL A 45 49.33 -24.58 -26.88
C VAL A 45 48.41 -23.68 -27.72
N ALA A 46 47.36 -23.13 -27.11
CA ALA A 46 46.69 -21.92 -27.57
C ALA A 46 46.21 -21.13 -26.35
N GLU A 47 47.03 -20.14 -25.99
CA GLU A 47 46.65 -18.97 -25.21
C GLU A 47 45.51 -18.20 -25.90
N GLY A 48 44.69 -17.50 -25.12
CA GLY A 48 43.82 -16.45 -25.64
C GLY A 48 42.38 -16.50 -25.12
N TRP A 49 42.16 -16.29 -23.82
CA TRP A 49 40.86 -15.80 -23.37
C TRP A 49 40.81 -14.31 -23.73
N GLY A 50 40.23 -14.01 -24.88
CA GLY A 50 40.11 -12.65 -25.40
C GLY A 50 39.22 -11.79 -24.50
N GLU A 51 39.75 -10.62 -24.16
CA GLU A 51 39.13 -9.52 -23.41
C GLU A 51 37.76 -9.07 -23.97
N GLY A 52 37.43 -9.44 -25.22
CA GLY A 52 36.15 -9.15 -25.87
C GLY A 52 34.93 -9.95 -25.38
N ASP A 53 35.13 -11.11 -24.72
CA ASP A 53 33.99 -11.93 -24.24
C ASP A 53 33.43 -11.39 -22.90
N LEU A 54 34.27 -10.73 -22.10
CA LEU A 54 33.84 -10.00 -20.90
C LEU A 54 33.10 -8.70 -21.24
N GLU A 55 33.45 -8.05 -22.35
CA GLU A 55 32.81 -6.80 -22.77
C GLU A 55 31.47 -7.05 -23.47
N MET A 56 31.34 -8.14 -24.25
CA MET A 56 30.05 -8.59 -24.80
C MET A 56 29.08 -9.04 -23.71
N THR A 57 29.55 -9.77 -22.70
CA THR A 57 28.70 -10.18 -21.57
C THR A 57 28.30 -9.02 -20.66
N TRP A 58 29.15 -7.98 -20.52
CA TRP A 58 28.78 -6.73 -19.84
C TRP A 58 27.76 -5.89 -20.63
N GLN A 59 27.88 -5.84 -21.95
CA GLN A 59 26.90 -5.16 -22.81
C GLN A 59 25.57 -5.91 -22.80
N GLU A 60 25.54 -7.24 -22.84
CA GLU A 60 24.32 -8.04 -22.72
C GLU A 60 23.63 -7.88 -21.35
N LEU A 61 24.40 -7.71 -20.26
CA LEU A 61 23.86 -7.42 -18.93
C LEU A 61 23.26 -6.01 -18.83
N GLN A 62 23.87 -5.01 -19.48
CA GLN A 62 23.31 -3.65 -19.56
C GLN A 62 21.98 -3.58 -20.34
N HIS A 63 21.80 -4.47 -21.32
CA HIS A 63 20.58 -4.52 -22.15
C HIS A 63 19.56 -5.55 -21.65
N SER A 64 19.82 -6.22 -20.52
CA SER A 64 18.92 -7.19 -19.92
C SER A 64 17.67 -6.52 -19.33
N HIS A 65 16.50 -7.14 -19.55
CA HIS A 65 15.16 -6.65 -19.18
C HIS A 65 15.05 -6.16 -17.72
N ALA A 66 15.83 -6.75 -16.81
CA ALA A 66 15.89 -6.36 -15.39
C ALA A 66 16.56 -4.99 -15.14
N VAL A 67 17.53 -4.59 -15.98
CA VAL A 67 18.17 -3.26 -15.91
C VAL A 67 17.24 -2.20 -16.47
N SER A 68 16.52 -2.51 -17.55
CA SER A 68 15.50 -1.64 -18.13
C SER A 68 14.34 -1.38 -17.17
N GLU A 69 13.87 -2.42 -16.45
CA GLU A 69 12.83 -2.29 -15.41
C GLU A 69 13.30 -1.44 -14.22
N ASN A 70 14.58 -1.55 -13.83
CA ASN A 70 15.15 -0.78 -12.74
C ASN A 70 15.34 0.70 -13.15
N GLU A 71 15.82 0.97 -14.37
CA GLU A 71 15.89 2.34 -14.91
C GLU A 71 14.50 2.98 -15.07
N GLN A 72 13.48 2.21 -15.42
CA GLN A 72 12.10 2.68 -15.57
C GLN A 72 11.45 2.98 -14.20
N GLN A 73 11.82 2.22 -13.16
CA GLN A 73 11.49 2.54 -11.76
C GLN A 73 12.22 3.80 -11.27
N TYR A 74 13.52 3.96 -11.57
CA TYR A 74 14.26 5.18 -11.19
C TYR A 74 13.76 6.45 -11.91
N ARG A 75 13.30 6.34 -13.17
CA ARG A 75 12.67 7.46 -13.90
C ARG A 75 11.28 7.83 -13.39
N THR A 76 10.54 6.90 -12.78
CA THR A 76 9.26 7.22 -12.13
C THR A 76 9.44 7.94 -10.79
N PHE A 77 10.59 7.78 -10.12
CA PHE A 77 10.91 8.50 -8.87
C PHE A 77 11.58 9.87 -9.05
N SER A 78 12.15 10.18 -10.23
CA SER A 78 13.00 11.37 -10.43
C SER A 78 12.41 12.46 -11.34
N SER A 79 11.13 12.38 -11.73
CA SER A 79 10.47 13.46 -12.47
C SER A 79 9.69 14.39 -11.52
N PRO A 80 9.93 15.72 -11.54
CA PRO A 80 9.18 16.66 -10.72
C PRO A 80 7.73 16.68 -11.23
N THR A 81 6.83 16.03 -10.50
CA THR A 81 5.42 16.00 -10.87
C THR A 81 4.82 17.38 -10.61
N GLU A 82 4.62 18.14 -11.68
CA GLU A 82 3.69 19.26 -11.72
C GLU A 82 2.29 18.76 -11.36
N GLN A 83 1.93 18.82 -10.08
CA GLN A 83 0.54 18.71 -9.62
C GLN A 83 0.08 20.09 -9.16
N LYS A 84 -0.23 20.92 -10.15
CA LYS A 84 -0.98 22.15 -9.97
C LYS A 84 -2.41 21.88 -10.47
N TYR A 85 -3.36 22.02 -9.54
CA TYR A 85 -4.81 22.14 -9.72
C TYR A 85 -5.64 20.85 -9.87
N ASP A 86 -6.11 20.33 -8.73
CA ASP A 86 -7.43 19.68 -8.61
C ASP A 86 -8.19 20.16 -7.35
N PHE A 87 -7.92 21.40 -6.90
CA PHE A 87 -8.61 22.01 -5.74
C PHE A 87 -9.96 22.67 -6.10
N VAL A 88 -10.32 22.78 -7.39
CA VAL A 88 -11.45 23.62 -7.82
C VAL A 88 -12.77 22.85 -8.00
N ARG A 89 -12.82 21.53 -7.81
CA ARG A 89 -14.07 20.76 -8.05
C ARG A 89 -14.91 20.43 -6.81
N PHE A 90 -14.49 20.83 -5.60
CA PHE A 90 -15.26 20.54 -4.37
C PHE A 90 -16.17 21.69 -3.90
N MET A 91 -16.16 22.85 -4.56
CA MET A 91 -16.84 24.07 -4.07
C MET A 91 -18.07 24.50 -4.89
N SER A 92 -18.81 23.54 -5.46
CA SER A 92 -20.10 23.84 -6.11
C SER A 92 -21.18 22.84 -5.72
N ARG A 93 -21.76 23.02 -4.53
CA ARG A 93 -23.15 22.62 -4.27
C ARG A 93 -23.81 23.63 -3.32
N PRO A 94 -25.08 24.05 -3.56
CA PRO A 94 -25.67 25.15 -2.82
C PRO A 94 -26.04 24.74 -1.39
N SER A 95 -25.82 25.70 -0.51
CA SER A 95 -26.18 25.77 0.91
C SER A 95 -27.63 25.38 1.21
N GLU A 96 -27.81 24.51 2.20
CA GLU A 96 -28.80 24.74 3.26
C GLU A 96 -28.23 24.32 4.63
N LYS A 97 -28.05 25.35 5.47
CA LYS A 97 -28.10 25.37 6.95
C LYS A 97 -27.04 24.62 7.76
N GLY A 98 -26.22 25.42 8.45
CA GLY A 98 -25.52 25.02 9.67
C GLY A 98 -24.28 25.87 9.96
N ASP A 99 -24.46 27.16 10.28
CA ASP A 99 -23.43 27.96 10.96
C ASP A 99 -23.16 27.37 12.34
N ALA A 100 -21.95 26.85 12.55
CA ALA A 100 -21.21 26.94 13.81
C ALA A 100 -19.74 26.57 13.54
N ASP A 101 -18.85 27.49 13.91
CA ASP A 101 -17.42 27.30 14.17
C ASP A 101 -16.48 27.17 12.95
N LEU A 102 -16.28 28.29 12.25
CA LEU A 102 -15.01 28.56 11.56
C LEU A 102 -14.11 29.37 12.50
N PRO A 103 -12.88 28.89 12.84
CA PRO A 103 -11.94 29.67 13.65
C PRO A 103 -11.60 30.99 12.95
N ALA A 104 -11.54 32.08 13.72
CA ALA A 104 -11.18 33.38 13.18
C ALA A 104 -9.77 33.30 12.55
N VAL A 105 -9.53 34.01 11.46
CA VAL A 105 -8.24 34.01 10.71
C VAL A 105 -7.03 34.31 11.63
N GLN A 106 -7.25 34.97 12.77
CA GLN A 106 -6.24 35.24 13.79
C GLN A 106 -5.78 34.00 14.58
N ASP A 107 -6.61 32.96 14.70
CA ASP A 107 -6.28 31.69 15.38
C ASP A 107 -5.48 30.73 14.48
N LEU A 108 -5.47 30.97 13.16
CA LEU A 108 -4.71 30.18 12.20
C LEU A 108 -3.25 30.63 12.08
N VAL A 109 -2.92 31.88 12.42
CA VAL A 109 -1.55 32.40 12.31
C VAL A 109 -0.55 31.67 13.23
N PRO A 110 -0.86 31.40 14.51
CA PRO A 110 0.01 30.59 15.37
C PRO A 110 0.16 29.15 14.87
N ILE A 111 -0.92 28.58 14.32
CA ILE A 111 -0.91 27.20 13.81
C ILE A 111 -0.04 27.12 12.55
N ILE A 112 -0.17 28.06 11.62
CA ILE A 112 0.67 28.13 10.42
C ILE A 112 2.14 28.31 10.80
N ASN A 113 2.45 29.20 11.74
CA ASN A 113 3.82 29.38 12.21
C ASN A 113 4.36 28.10 12.87
N SER A 114 3.57 27.43 13.72
CA SER A 114 3.96 26.14 14.32
C SER A 114 4.14 25.03 13.28
N GLN A 115 3.34 25.02 12.21
CA GLN A 115 3.49 24.10 11.09
C GLN A 115 4.72 24.43 10.26
N SER A 116 5.05 25.71 10.05
CA SER A 116 6.28 26.15 9.39
C SER A 116 7.52 25.76 10.18
N GLU A 117 7.51 25.93 11.50
CA GLU A 117 8.59 25.50 12.40
C GLU A 117 8.77 23.98 12.36
N TYR A 118 7.66 23.22 12.35
CA TYR A 118 7.70 21.76 12.22
C TYR A 118 8.23 21.30 10.85
N ILE A 119 7.85 21.98 9.77
CA ILE A 119 8.39 21.72 8.43
C ILE A 119 9.89 22.00 8.41
N GLN A 120 10.33 23.13 8.96
CA GLN A 120 11.75 23.48 9.02
C GLN A 120 12.55 22.44 9.82
N HIS A 121 12.01 21.97 10.95
CA HIS A 121 12.62 20.88 11.72
C HIS A 121 12.74 19.58 10.91
N LEU A 122 11.68 19.19 10.18
CA LEU A 122 11.73 18.01 9.31
C LEU A 122 12.74 18.18 8.16
N GLU A 123 12.86 19.39 7.60
CA GLU A 123 13.85 19.69 6.57
C GLU A 123 15.29 19.60 7.10
N GLU A 124 15.53 20.06 8.33
CA GLU A 124 16.80 19.93 9.03
C GLU A 124 17.12 18.46 9.34
N GLU A 125 16.15 17.66 9.80
CA GLU A 125 16.31 16.22 10.00
C GLU A 125 16.61 15.46 8.70
N VAL A 126 15.94 15.81 7.61
CA VAL A 126 16.20 15.24 6.28
C VAL A 126 17.58 15.62 5.79
N LYS A 127 18.02 16.86 6.02
CA LYS A 127 19.36 17.33 5.68
C LYS A 127 20.42 16.56 6.48
N PHE A 128 20.21 16.40 7.78
CA PHE A 128 21.07 15.60 8.65
C PHE A 128 21.14 14.13 8.19
N CYS A 129 20.01 13.51 7.86
CA CYS A 129 19.99 12.14 7.34
C CYS A 129 20.75 12.00 6.02
N LYS A 130 20.64 13.00 5.12
CA LYS A 130 21.40 13.02 3.86
C LYS A 130 22.90 13.15 4.09
N GLU A 131 23.31 14.01 5.01
CA GLU A 131 24.72 14.20 5.39
C GLU A 131 25.29 12.93 6.04
N GLU A 132 24.56 12.29 6.96
CA GLU A 132 24.97 11.03 7.58
C GLU A 132 25.03 9.87 6.60
N LEU A 133 24.07 9.76 5.67
CA LEU A 133 24.12 8.76 4.60
C LEU A 133 25.30 9.00 3.65
N PHE A 134 25.60 10.26 3.34
CA PHE A 134 26.75 10.62 2.54
C PHE A 134 28.06 10.28 3.25
N GLY A 135 28.18 10.58 4.55
CA GLY A 135 29.32 10.19 5.37
C GLY A 135 29.44 8.66 5.49
N MET A 136 28.34 7.94 5.64
CA MET A 136 28.34 6.47 5.63
C MET A 136 28.81 5.91 4.29
N LYS A 137 28.35 6.50 3.17
CA LYS A 137 28.81 6.14 1.83
C LYS A 137 30.33 6.32 1.70
N GLN A 138 30.87 7.45 2.17
CA GLN A 138 32.32 7.70 2.15
C GLN A 138 33.08 6.67 2.99
N ARG A 139 32.62 6.36 4.20
CA ARG A 139 33.24 5.32 5.06
C ARG A 139 33.21 3.95 4.39
N ILE A 140 32.09 3.56 3.77
CA ILE A 140 31.97 2.30 3.04
C ILE A 140 32.93 2.28 1.85
N SER A 141 33.02 3.37 1.08
CA SER A 141 33.98 3.46 -0.03
C SER A 141 35.43 3.30 0.42
N VAL A 142 35.81 3.87 1.57
CA VAL A 142 37.15 3.67 2.15
C VAL A 142 37.38 2.20 2.54
N VAL A 143 36.40 1.56 3.19
CA VAL A 143 36.49 0.13 3.56
C VAL A 143 36.57 -0.76 2.33
N ILE A 144 35.83 -0.46 1.26
CA ILE A 144 35.92 -1.20 -0.01
C ILE A 144 37.33 -1.06 -0.59
N LEU A 145 37.87 0.15 -0.68
CA LEU A 145 39.23 0.38 -1.18
C LEU A 145 40.30 -0.31 -0.32
N GLU A 146 40.13 -0.32 1.00
CA GLU A 146 41.03 -1.03 1.91
C GLU A 146 40.91 -2.55 1.73
N ASN A 147 39.69 -3.06 1.54
CA ASN A 147 39.45 -4.48 1.28
C ASN A 147 40.03 -4.93 -0.06
N ASP A 148 39.87 -4.12 -1.12
CA ASP A 148 40.49 -4.36 -2.42
C ASP A 148 42.01 -4.40 -2.30
N LYS A 149 42.59 -3.45 -1.55
CA LYS A 149 44.03 -3.42 -1.28
C LYS A 149 44.50 -4.65 -0.50
N LEU A 150 43.79 -5.05 0.55
CA LEU A 150 44.10 -6.26 1.33
C LEU A 150 43.96 -7.53 0.49
N HIS A 151 42.98 -7.58 -0.43
CA HIS A 151 42.84 -8.67 -1.37
C HIS A 151 44.02 -8.75 -2.34
N GLU A 152 44.49 -7.62 -2.87
CA GLU A 152 45.70 -7.59 -3.71
C GLU A 152 46.96 -7.96 -2.91
N GLU A 153 47.10 -7.50 -1.66
CA GLU A 153 48.19 -7.91 -0.77
C GLU A 153 48.16 -9.42 -0.46
N LEU A 154 46.97 -10.01 -0.25
CA LEU A 154 46.81 -11.46 -0.06
C LEU A 154 47.14 -12.24 -1.34
N LYS A 155 46.73 -11.76 -2.51
CA LYS A 155 47.10 -12.36 -3.80
C LYS A 155 48.61 -12.33 -3.99
N LEU A 156 49.25 -11.18 -3.75
CA LEU A 156 50.70 -11.02 -3.84
C LEU A 156 51.43 -11.94 -2.86
N LYS A 157 50.93 -12.05 -1.63
CA LYS A 157 51.51 -12.93 -0.61
C LYS A 157 51.33 -14.41 -0.96
N THR A 158 50.19 -14.78 -1.54
CA THR A 158 49.96 -16.15 -2.04
C THR A 158 50.94 -16.47 -3.18
N VAL A 159 51.14 -15.54 -4.11
CA VAL A 159 52.14 -15.68 -5.19
C VAL A 159 53.55 -15.77 -4.60
N GLU A 160 53.90 -14.93 -3.62
CA GLU A 160 55.19 -14.96 -2.94
C GLU A 160 55.43 -16.27 -2.18
N ASP A 161 54.40 -16.81 -1.51
CA ASP A 161 54.47 -18.10 -0.81
C ASP A 161 54.60 -19.26 -1.81
N THR A 162 53.89 -19.23 -2.94
CA THR A 162 54.12 -20.22 -4.02
C THR A 162 55.52 -20.11 -4.65
N LEU A 163 56.08 -18.90 -4.75
CA LEU A 163 57.43 -18.69 -5.26
C LEU A 163 58.49 -19.15 -4.25
N LYS A 164 58.25 -18.95 -2.94
CA LYS A 164 59.09 -19.47 -1.85
C LYS A 164 59.08 -20.99 -1.82
N ASP A 165 57.92 -21.62 -2.01
CA ASP A 165 57.81 -23.07 -2.12
C ASP A 165 58.56 -23.60 -3.35
N TYR A 166 58.51 -22.89 -4.48
CA TYR A 166 59.34 -23.20 -5.67
C TYR A 166 60.84 -23.00 -5.42
N THR A 167 61.23 -21.96 -4.66
CA THR A 167 62.64 -21.66 -4.35
C THR A 167 63.23 -22.67 -3.34
N ILE A 168 62.42 -23.24 -2.44
CA ILE A 168 62.82 -24.32 -1.52
C ILE A 168 62.99 -25.65 -2.28
N LEU A 169 62.24 -25.86 -3.36
CA LEU A 169 62.40 -27.03 -4.25
C LEU A 169 63.71 -26.96 -5.06
N ASP A 170 64.09 -25.79 -5.59
CA ASP A 170 65.28 -25.62 -6.43
C ASP A 170 66.61 -25.43 -5.66
N THR A 171 66.57 -25.08 -4.36
CA THR A 171 67.78 -24.98 -3.53
C THR A 171 68.23 -26.31 -2.91
N SER A 172 67.49 -27.40 -3.11
CA SER A 172 67.80 -28.72 -2.54
C SER A 172 68.61 -29.67 -3.45
N THR A 173 68.93 -29.28 -4.69
CA THR A 173 69.51 -30.20 -5.69
C THR A 173 70.94 -29.92 -6.17
N ASN A 174 71.66 -28.92 -5.64
CA ASN A 174 73.06 -28.70 -6.07
C ASN A 174 73.98 -28.14 -4.97
N ALA A 175 74.65 -29.03 -4.22
CA ALA A 175 76.00 -28.79 -3.72
C ALA A 175 76.71 -30.13 -3.44
N LEU A 176 77.83 -30.30 -4.14
CA LEU A 176 78.74 -31.44 -4.26
C LEU A 176 79.59 -31.67 -2.99
N GLU A 177 79.91 -32.95 -2.74
CA GLU A 177 81.21 -33.50 -2.22
C GLU A 177 81.88 -32.82 -1.01
N SER A 178 81.96 -33.45 0.17
CA SER A 178 82.99 -34.47 0.49
C SER A 178 82.65 -35.24 1.78
N CYS A 179 82.79 -36.57 1.76
CA CYS A 179 82.63 -37.52 2.88
C CYS A 179 84.03 -38.05 3.31
N PRO A 180 84.24 -38.81 4.44
CA PRO A 180 83.41 -39.95 4.89
C PRO A 180 83.17 -40.01 6.43
N GLN A 181 82.21 -40.75 7.00
CA GLN A 181 82.16 -42.22 7.05
C GLN A 181 80.78 -42.78 7.51
N THR A 182 80.34 -43.81 6.77
CA THR A 182 79.64 -45.06 7.18
C THR A 182 78.24 -45.04 7.83
N VAL A 183 77.25 -45.35 6.99
CA VAL A 183 75.90 -45.93 7.19
C VAL A 183 76.00 -47.45 7.56
N PRO A 184 74.92 -48.27 7.73
CA PRO A 184 73.46 -48.00 7.77
C PRO A 184 72.60 -48.86 8.75
N ARG A 185 71.32 -48.46 8.99
CA ARG A 185 70.11 -49.05 8.34
C ARG A 185 68.80 -48.84 9.17
N ALA A 186 67.76 -48.42 8.45
CA ALA A 186 66.33 -48.24 8.81
C ALA A 186 65.61 -49.59 9.15
N PRO A 187 64.26 -49.71 9.32
CA PRO A 187 63.17 -48.71 9.27
C PRO A 187 62.07 -48.83 10.36
N ASP A 188 61.15 -47.86 10.38
CA ASP A 188 59.88 -47.80 11.16
C ASP A 188 58.81 -48.79 10.61
N PRO A 189 57.76 -49.24 11.36
CA PRO A 189 56.53 -48.41 11.41
C PRO A 189 55.56 -48.58 12.62
N ARG A 190 54.99 -47.44 13.04
CA ARG A 190 53.55 -47.13 13.30
C ARG A 190 52.67 -48.00 14.25
N GLN A 191 52.08 -47.26 15.21
CA GLN A 191 50.64 -47.10 15.56
C GLN A 191 50.06 -47.65 16.88
N HIS A 192 49.43 -46.68 17.59
CA HIS A 192 48.17 -46.72 18.35
C HIS A 192 48.04 -47.36 19.75
N SER A 193 47.69 -46.46 20.69
CA SER A 193 46.50 -46.48 21.57
C SER A 193 46.53 -47.14 22.96
N HIS A 194 46.01 -46.32 23.89
CA HIS A 194 45.13 -46.62 25.03
C HIS A 194 45.62 -47.45 26.24
N ARG A 195 45.72 -46.71 27.35
CA ARG A 195 44.93 -46.85 28.59
C ARG A 195 45.17 -48.08 29.49
N GLN A 196 45.80 -47.79 30.64
CA GLN A 196 45.30 -48.07 32.00
C GLN A 196 44.91 -49.53 32.33
N GLN A 197 45.71 -50.22 33.15
CA GLN A 197 45.31 -50.65 34.52
C GLN A 197 46.40 -51.50 35.19
N GLN A 198 46.73 -51.12 36.42
CA GLN A 198 47.25 -51.96 37.50
C GLN A 198 46.37 -53.22 37.63
N GLN A 199 46.85 -54.40 38.00
CA GLN A 199 47.75 -54.72 39.12
C GLN A 199 48.18 -56.20 39.00
N VAL A 200 49.04 -56.62 39.93
CA VAL A 200 49.51 -57.99 40.22
C VAL A 200 50.91 -58.30 39.67
N GLN A 201 51.76 -58.66 40.62
CA GLN A 201 53.21 -58.77 40.58
C GLN A 201 53.63 -60.27 40.43
N PRO A 202 54.94 -60.59 40.41
CA PRO A 202 55.68 -61.42 39.43
C PRO A 202 55.68 -62.94 39.83
N PRO A 203 56.44 -63.92 39.26
CA PRO A 203 57.79 -63.81 38.69
C PRO A 203 58.19 -64.78 37.55
N SER A 204 59.47 -64.67 37.16
CA SER A 204 60.36 -65.70 36.60
C SER A 204 60.39 -65.92 35.08
N ALA A 205 61.47 -65.45 34.45
CA ALA A 205 62.39 -66.33 33.72
C ALA A 205 63.78 -65.66 33.63
N PRO A 206 64.87 -66.30 34.11
CA PRO A 206 66.21 -65.74 34.10
C PRO A 206 66.94 -66.06 32.78
N ALA A 207 67.58 -65.06 32.17
CA ALA A 207 68.75 -65.25 31.33
C ALA A 207 69.86 -64.34 31.88
N GLN A 208 70.74 -64.99 32.62
CA GLN A 208 71.98 -64.55 33.26
C GLN A 208 73.06 -64.08 32.26
N PRO A 209 74.22 -63.55 32.71
CA PRO A 209 74.50 -62.85 33.96
C PRO A 209 75.38 -61.61 33.71
N LEU A 210 74.80 -60.41 33.70
CA LEU A 210 75.56 -59.19 33.94
C LEU A 210 75.54 -58.94 35.44
N ALA A 211 76.72 -59.09 36.05
CA ALA A 211 76.98 -59.02 37.48
C ALA A 211 76.34 -57.80 38.14
N SER A 212 75.20 -58.04 38.77
CA SER A 212 74.59 -57.18 39.77
C SER A 212 75.40 -57.36 41.06
N ASN A 213 76.17 -56.34 41.41
CA ASN A 213 76.87 -56.24 42.69
C ASN A 213 75.84 -55.92 43.78
N ASN A 214 75.22 -56.95 44.37
CA ASN A 214 74.51 -56.82 45.64
C ASN A 214 75.56 -56.69 46.77
N PRO A 215 75.57 -55.58 47.53
CA PRO A 215 76.53 -55.40 48.62
C PRO A 215 76.34 -56.41 49.76
N THR A 216 75.17 -57.04 49.88
CA THR A 216 74.86 -58.03 50.91
C THR A 216 75.47 -59.41 50.64
N ASP A 217 75.58 -59.81 49.38
CA ASP A 217 76.17 -61.11 49.02
C ASP A 217 77.70 -61.03 49.01
N ALA A 218 78.26 -59.87 48.63
CA ALA A 218 79.68 -59.58 48.82
C ALA A 218 80.09 -59.57 50.30
N LEU A 219 79.24 -59.01 51.18
CA LEU A 219 79.45 -59.02 52.64
C LEU A 219 79.29 -60.42 53.25
N LYS A 220 78.36 -61.25 52.75
CA LYS A 220 78.24 -62.67 53.18
C LYS A 220 79.47 -63.49 52.79
N TRP A 221 79.95 -63.37 51.55
CA TRP A 221 81.18 -64.04 51.11
C TRP A 221 82.42 -63.55 51.86
N GLN A 222 82.51 -62.25 52.17
CA GLN A 222 83.58 -61.73 53.03
C GLN A 222 83.48 -62.25 54.47
N MET A 223 82.30 -62.32 55.07
CA MET A 223 82.11 -62.85 56.42
C MET A 223 82.43 -64.36 56.50
N GLU A 224 82.06 -65.14 55.49
CA GLU A 224 82.34 -66.58 55.42
C GLU A 224 83.84 -66.87 55.22
N LEU A 225 84.54 -66.03 54.45
CA LEU A 225 86.00 -66.09 54.30
C LEU A 225 86.72 -65.66 55.60
N VAL A 226 86.19 -64.69 56.33
CA VAL A 226 86.70 -64.26 57.64
C VAL A 226 86.45 -65.32 58.72
N CYS A 227 85.26 -65.93 58.77
CA CYS A 227 84.96 -67.02 59.72
C CYS A 227 85.79 -68.28 59.46
N THR A 228 86.03 -68.64 58.21
CA THR A 228 86.93 -69.77 57.88
C THR A 228 88.36 -69.46 58.29
N THR A 229 88.91 -68.30 57.92
CA THR A 229 90.29 -67.92 58.30
C THR A 229 90.48 -67.79 59.82
N VAL A 230 89.50 -67.26 60.55
CA VAL A 230 89.52 -67.18 62.02
C VAL A 230 89.45 -68.57 62.68
N ASN A 231 88.79 -69.56 62.07
CA ASN A 231 88.75 -70.94 62.58
C ASN A 231 90.03 -71.74 62.27
N TYR A 232 90.77 -71.42 61.20
CA TYR A 232 92.05 -72.08 60.88
C TYR A 232 93.24 -71.51 61.66
N LEU A 233 93.18 -70.25 62.11
CA LEU A 233 94.27 -69.60 62.86
C LEU A 233 94.63 -70.30 64.20
N PRO A 234 93.68 -70.71 65.07
CA PRO A 234 94.00 -71.43 66.31
C PRO A 234 94.59 -72.83 66.08
N SER A 235 94.27 -73.46 64.94
CA SER A 235 94.86 -74.76 64.57
C SER A 235 96.30 -74.58 64.12
N LEU A 236 96.58 -73.56 63.31
CA LEU A 236 97.93 -73.22 62.87
C LEU A 236 98.81 -72.74 64.03
N GLU A 237 98.26 -72.00 65.00
CA GLU A 237 98.97 -71.63 66.23
C GLU A 237 99.31 -72.85 67.10
N LYS A 238 98.42 -73.86 67.17
CA LYS A 238 98.71 -75.13 67.84
C LYS A 238 99.80 -75.92 67.11
N ASP A 239 99.74 -76.00 65.79
CA ASP A 239 100.74 -76.71 64.99
C ASP A 239 102.12 -76.02 65.10
N LEU A 240 102.15 -74.69 65.14
CA LEU A 240 103.37 -73.91 65.37
C LEU A 240 103.92 -74.11 66.79
N ALA A 241 103.06 -74.15 67.81
CA ALA A 241 103.46 -74.41 69.19
C ALA A 241 104.01 -75.84 69.39
N VAL A 242 103.45 -76.83 68.69
CA VAL A 242 103.96 -78.21 68.68
C VAL A 242 105.31 -78.26 67.97
N SER A 243 105.44 -77.66 66.79
CA SER A 243 106.71 -77.58 66.05
C SER A 243 107.80 -76.87 66.85
N GLN A 244 107.47 -75.80 67.57
CA GLN A 244 108.41 -75.09 68.43
C GLN A 244 108.86 -75.94 69.63
N LYS A 245 107.96 -76.70 70.24
CA LYS A 245 108.28 -77.64 71.31
C LYS A 245 109.19 -78.78 70.83
N ASP A 246 108.94 -79.30 69.64
CA ASP A 246 109.79 -80.32 69.01
C ASP A 246 111.19 -79.77 68.71
N CYS A 247 111.30 -78.52 68.27
CA CYS A 247 112.59 -77.84 68.07
C CYS A 247 113.36 -77.64 69.39
N GLU A 248 112.67 -77.30 70.48
CA GLU A 248 113.28 -77.17 71.81
C GLU A 248 113.73 -78.52 72.36
N GLU A 249 112.96 -79.59 72.13
CA GLU A 249 113.32 -80.96 72.50
C GLU A 249 114.54 -81.44 71.72
N MET A 250 114.60 -81.21 70.41
CA MET A 250 115.75 -81.54 69.56
C MET A 250 117.00 -80.72 69.95
N LYS A 251 116.85 -79.44 70.31
CA LYS A 251 117.95 -78.66 70.92
C LYS A 251 118.41 -79.23 72.26
N GLY A 252 117.49 -79.74 73.08
CA GLY A 252 117.81 -80.44 74.33
C GLY A 252 118.62 -81.72 74.09
N ARG A 253 118.20 -82.54 73.11
CA ARG A 253 118.90 -83.76 72.69
C ARG A 253 120.28 -83.46 72.10
N LEU A 254 120.41 -82.41 71.28
CA LEU A 254 121.70 -81.98 70.73
C LEU A 254 122.65 -81.53 71.83
N ARG A 255 122.19 -80.72 72.81
CA ARG A 255 123.02 -80.34 73.97
C ARG A 255 123.45 -81.54 74.82
N HIS A 256 122.60 -82.56 74.95
CA HIS A 256 122.97 -83.80 75.63
C HIS A 256 124.01 -84.60 74.83
N GLN A 257 123.87 -84.65 73.50
CA GLN A 257 124.83 -85.30 72.61
C GLN A 257 126.18 -84.55 72.54
N GLU A 258 126.17 -83.21 72.56
CA GLU A 258 127.37 -82.36 72.65
C GLU A 258 128.07 -82.53 74.00
N SER A 259 127.32 -82.67 75.09
CA SER A 259 127.86 -82.96 76.42
C SER A 259 128.51 -84.35 76.50
N VAL A 260 127.93 -85.35 75.80
CA VAL A 260 128.49 -86.71 75.71
C VAL A 260 129.70 -86.77 74.75
N ALA A 261 129.70 -85.96 73.68
CA ALA A 261 130.82 -85.85 72.74
C ALA A 261 132.04 -85.13 73.36
N ALA A 262 131.83 -84.14 74.23
CA ALA A 262 132.89 -83.42 74.93
C ALA A 262 133.66 -84.29 75.96
N MET A 263 133.10 -85.44 76.40
CA MET A 263 133.76 -86.34 77.36
C MET A 263 134.62 -87.46 76.70
N SER A 264 134.67 -87.55 75.37
CA SER A 264 135.29 -88.69 74.66
C SER A 264 136.54 -88.37 73.81
N SER A 265 137.20 -87.23 74.01
CA SER A 265 138.47 -86.92 73.34
C SER A 265 139.56 -86.46 74.30
N GLY A 266 139.84 -87.31 75.29
CA GLY A 266 141.10 -87.30 76.02
C GLY A 266 141.98 -88.46 75.55
N ASN A 267 143.27 -88.18 75.34
CA ASN A 267 144.41 -89.12 75.12
C ASN A 267 144.86 -89.26 73.66
N ARG A 268 146.14 -89.40 73.33
CA ARG A 268 147.43 -89.39 74.05
C ARG A 268 148.47 -89.35 72.92
N VAL A 269 149.40 -88.40 72.92
CA VAL A 269 150.57 -88.47 72.02
C VAL A 269 151.58 -89.42 72.65
N GLY A 270 151.59 -90.68 72.21
CA GLY A 270 152.54 -91.70 72.62
C GLY A 270 153.68 -91.80 71.60
N GLY A 271 154.90 -91.45 72.02
CA GLY A 271 156.10 -91.46 71.19
C GLY A 271 156.40 -92.82 70.57
N LEU A 272 156.60 -92.81 69.26
CA LEU A 272 156.84 -93.99 68.43
C LEU A 272 158.34 -94.35 68.39
N CYS A 273 158.63 -95.65 68.53
CA CYS A 273 160.01 -96.15 68.48
C CYS A 273 160.60 -96.03 67.05
N LEU A 274 161.92 -96.13 66.90
CA LEU A 274 162.67 -95.83 65.65
C LEU A 274 162.12 -96.49 64.36
N LYS A 275 161.48 -97.66 64.43
CA LYS A 275 160.82 -98.27 63.26
C LYS A 275 159.47 -97.62 62.93
N CYS A 276 158.74 -97.18 63.95
CA CYS A 276 157.48 -96.46 63.81
C CYS A 276 157.68 -95.00 63.41
N ALA A 277 158.77 -94.34 63.81
CA ALA A 277 159.13 -93.01 63.31
C ALA A 277 159.50 -93.02 61.82
N GLN A 278 160.13 -94.09 61.32
CA GLN A 278 160.35 -94.28 59.88
C GLN A 278 159.05 -94.60 59.13
N HIS A 279 158.13 -95.36 59.72
CA HIS A 279 156.80 -95.58 59.15
C HIS A 279 155.95 -94.30 59.14
N GLU A 280 156.01 -93.50 60.21
CA GLU A 280 155.30 -92.23 60.32
C GLU A 280 155.92 -91.12 59.46
N ALA A 281 157.22 -91.12 59.20
CA ALA A 281 157.84 -90.21 58.23
C ALA A 281 157.46 -90.52 56.77
N VAL A 282 157.33 -91.81 56.42
CA VAL A 282 156.84 -92.26 55.10
C VAL A 282 155.33 -92.01 54.96
N LEU A 283 154.56 -92.27 56.02
CA LEU A 283 153.14 -91.90 56.06
C LEU A 283 152.96 -90.38 56.06
N ALA A 284 153.80 -89.60 56.75
CA ALA A 284 153.72 -88.14 56.74
C ALA A 284 153.94 -87.61 55.33
N GLN A 285 154.95 -88.05 54.58
CA GLN A 285 155.16 -87.60 53.19
C GLN A 285 154.05 -88.01 52.21
N THR A 286 153.28 -89.07 52.49
CA THR A 286 152.18 -89.52 51.62
C THR A 286 150.79 -89.07 52.11
N HIS A 287 150.61 -88.84 53.41
CA HIS A 287 149.35 -88.39 54.03
C HIS A 287 149.28 -86.87 54.23
N THR A 288 150.39 -86.12 54.33
CA THR A 288 150.33 -84.65 54.40
C THR A 288 149.71 -84.05 53.14
N ASP A 289 149.99 -84.63 51.97
CA ASP A 289 149.37 -84.21 50.71
C ASP A 289 147.86 -84.49 50.71
N VAL A 290 147.41 -85.61 51.27
CA VAL A 290 145.98 -85.95 51.40
C VAL A 290 145.28 -85.02 52.39
N HIS A 291 145.90 -84.68 53.51
CA HIS A 291 145.36 -83.72 54.48
C HIS A 291 145.32 -82.29 53.92
N MET A 292 146.35 -81.87 53.19
CA MET A 292 146.39 -80.56 52.53
C MET A 292 145.30 -80.46 51.46
N GLN A 293 145.13 -81.47 50.61
CA GLN A 293 144.02 -81.55 49.66
C GLN A 293 142.64 -81.54 50.35
N ALA A 294 142.51 -82.16 51.53
CA ALA A 294 141.27 -82.10 52.32
C ALA A 294 141.02 -80.69 52.89
N ILE A 295 142.05 -80.01 53.40
CA ILE A 295 141.94 -78.62 53.88
C ILE A 295 141.58 -77.67 52.73
N GLU A 296 142.20 -77.81 51.56
CA GLU A 296 141.88 -77.02 50.38
C GLU A 296 140.45 -77.26 49.89
N ARG A 297 139.97 -78.51 49.93
CA ARG A 297 138.56 -78.82 49.64
C ARG A 297 137.62 -78.16 50.63
N LEU A 298 137.87 -78.32 51.93
CA LEU A 298 137.04 -77.70 52.98
C LEU A 298 137.08 -76.17 52.94
N THR A 299 138.22 -75.58 52.60
CA THR A 299 138.37 -74.12 52.44
C THR A 299 137.56 -73.63 51.24
N ARG A 300 137.60 -74.36 50.12
CA ARG A 300 136.75 -74.08 48.96
C ARG A 300 135.27 -74.24 49.26
N GLU A 301 134.87 -75.34 49.90
CA GLU A 301 133.48 -75.57 50.32
C GLU A 301 132.99 -74.46 51.27
N ARG A 302 133.83 -74.01 52.21
CA ARG A 302 133.54 -72.86 53.07
C ARG A 302 133.35 -71.59 52.25
N ASP A 303 134.25 -71.30 51.32
CA ASP A 303 134.18 -70.07 50.50
C ASP A 303 132.98 -70.08 49.58
N GLU A 304 132.64 -71.22 49.00
CA GLU A 304 131.41 -71.44 48.24
C GLU A 304 130.18 -71.24 49.13
N LEU A 305 130.16 -71.81 50.34
CA LEU A 305 129.07 -71.61 51.31
C LEU A 305 128.96 -70.15 51.77
N MET A 306 130.07 -69.46 52.00
CA MET A 306 130.08 -68.04 52.36
C MET A 306 129.64 -67.15 51.21
N ALA A 307 130.01 -67.49 49.96
CA ALA A 307 129.52 -66.83 48.77
C ALA A 307 128.01 -67.05 48.59
N VAL A 308 127.51 -68.28 48.82
CA VAL A 308 126.08 -68.60 48.81
C VAL A 308 125.35 -67.88 49.94
N LEU A 309 125.88 -67.83 51.16
CA LEU A 309 125.26 -67.08 52.26
C LEU A 309 125.22 -65.58 51.99
N SER A 310 126.28 -65.02 51.39
CA SER A 310 126.33 -63.61 51.01
C SER A 310 125.32 -63.30 49.90
N SER A 311 125.20 -64.18 48.90
CA SER A 311 124.20 -64.03 47.84
C SER A 311 122.77 -64.20 48.37
N GLN A 312 122.52 -65.15 49.27
CA GLN A 312 121.22 -65.33 49.93
C GLN A 312 120.83 -64.12 50.79
N ARG A 313 121.79 -63.50 51.50
CA ARG A 313 121.55 -62.26 52.24
C ARG A 313 121.20 -61.09 51.32
N ASN A 314 121.92 -60.95 50.20
CA ASN A 314 121.62 -59.94 49.18
C ASN A 314 120.24 -60.17 48.58
N ASN A 315 119.93 -61.41 48.19
CA ASN A 315 118.62 -61.80 47.67
C ASN A 315 117.50 -61.50 48.68
N ARG A 316 117.71 -61.79 49.97
CA ARG A 316 116.74 -61.46 51.03
C ARG A 316 116.52 -59.95 51.12
N GLY A 317 117.58 -59.15 51.12
CA GLY A 317 117.47 -57.68 51.15
C GLY A 317 116.77 -57.11 49.90
N GLU A 318 117.03 -57.67 48.73
CA GLU A 318 116.32 -57.30 47.50
C GLU A 318 114.83 -57.68 47.56
N MET A 319 114.50 -58.85 48.12
CA MET A 319 113.10 -59.26 48.32
C MET A 319 112.39 -58.35 49.33
N GLU A 320 113.03 -58.03 50.46
CA GLU A 320 112.51 -57.08 51.45
C GLU A 320 112.28 -55.68 50.82
N GLN A 321 113.21 -55.22 49.98
CA GLN A 321 113.05 -53.94 49.27
C GLN A 321 111.92 -53.99 48.23
N ARG A 322 111.80 -55.09 47.48
CA ARG A 322 110.69 -55.29 46.53
C ARG A 322 109.35 -55.33 47.25
N GLU A 323 109.27 -56.01 48.39
CA GLU A 323 108.10 -56.05 49.26
C GLU A 323 107.75 -54.66 49.78
N ALA A 324 108.72 -53.89 50.28
CA ALA A 324 108.51 -52.51 50.74
C ALA A 324 108.06 -51.58 49.60
N ASN A 325 108.57 -51.79 48.39
CA ASN A 325 108.13 -51.05 47.20
C ASN A 325 106.70 -51.43 46.80
N ALA A 326 106.38 -52.73 46.76
CA ALA A 326 105.04 -53.23 46.47
C ALA A 326 104.02 -52.75 47.51
N TYR A 327 104.38 -52.78 48.79
CA TYR A 327 103.55 -52.25 49.88
C TYR A 327 103.22 -50.76 49.68
N ARG A 328 104.23 -49.94 49.35
CA ARG A 328 104.00 -48.51 49.06
C ARG A 328 103.13 -48.30 47.83
N GLN A 329 103.32 -49.09 46.77
CA GLN A 329 102.47 -49.02 45.57
C GLN A 329 101.03 -49.40 45.88
N VAL A 330 100.80 -50.48 46.64
CA VAL A 330 99.46 -50.90 47.08
C VAL A 330 98.83 -49.80 47.94
N LYS A 331 99.58 -49.21 48.88
CA LYS A 331 99.09 -48.11 49.71
C LYS A 331 98.63 -46.91 48.85
N GLN A 332 99.47 -46.47 47.91
CA GLN A 332 99.13 -45.36 47.01
C GLN A 332 97.92 -45.71 46.12
N ALA A 333 97.83 -46.94 45.62
CA ALA A 333 96.70 -47.38 44.82
C ALA A 333 95.39 -47.42 45.63
N VAL A 334 95.45 -47.82 46.90
CA VAL A 334 94.29 -47.79 47.82
C VAL A 334 93.87 -46.36 48.10
N GLU A 335 94.80 -45.46 48.43
CA GLU A 335 94.51 -44.03 48.66
C GLU A 335 93.85 -43.39 47.42
N MET A 336 94.40 -43.62 46.22
CA MET A 336 93.79 -43.11 44.98
C MET A 336 92.40 -43.71 44.70
N ALA A 337 92.19 -44.99 45.01
CA ALA A 337 90.89 -45.63 44.85
C ALA A 337 89.86 -45.10 45.86
N GLU A 338 90.28 -44.80 47.09
CA GLU A 338 89.45 -44.17 48.11
C GLU A 338 89.06 -42.74 47.71
N GLU A 339 90.01 -41.93 47.24
CA GLU A 339 89.75 -40.57 46.72
C GLU A 339 88.76 -40.60 45.55
N ALA A 340 88.99 -41.48 44.56
CA ALA A 340 88.07 -41.65 43.44
C ALA A 340 86.67 -42.12 43.89
N ASN A 341 86.59 -42.99 44.92
CA ASN A 341 85.32 -43.42 45.49
C ASN A 341 84.61 -42.27 46.24
N LEU A 342 85.34 -41.41 46.95
CA LEU A 342 84.79 -40.22 47.59
C LEU A 342 84.24 -39.23 46.55
N GLU A 343 85.00 -38.92 45.51
CA GLU A 343 84.55 -38.06 44.41
C GLU A 343 83.32 -38.65 43.71
N LYS A 344 83.30 -39.95 43.45
CA LYS A 344 82.15 -40.66 42.88
C LYS A 344 80.91 -40.55 43.76
N THR A 345 81.04 -40.76 45.08
CA THR A 345 79.90 -40.67 46.00
C THR A 345 79.38 -39.23 46.11
N GLN A 346 80.27 -38.23 46.15
CA GLN A 346 79.89 -36.82 46.11
C GLN A 346 79.11 -36.47 44.83
N ALA A 347 79.60 -36.91 43.67
CA ALA A 347 78.93 -36.70 42.38
C ALA A 347 77.55 -37.38 42.35
N LEU A 348 77.42 -38.61 42.86
CA LEU A 348 76.13 -39.32 42.96
C LEU A 348 75.13 -38.56 43.83
N ILE A 349 75.56 -38.05 45.00
CA ILE A 349 74.70 -37.25 45.88
C ILE A 349 74.25 -35.97 45.17
N GLN A 350 75.15 -35.27 44.47
CA GLN A 350 74.79 -34.07 43.70
C GLN A 350 73.78 -34.41 42.59
N CYS A 351 73.99 -35.50 41.84
CA CYS A 351 73.03 -35.96 40.84
C CYS A 351 71.67 -36.29 41.46
N GLU A 352 71.61 -36.93 42.63
CA GLU A 352 70.35 -37.21 43.33
C GLU A 352 69.65 -35.95 43.82
N GLN A 353 70.40 -34.97 44.33
CA GLN A 353 69.85 -33.67 44.74
C GLN A 353 69.24 -32.93 43.56
N LEU A 354 69.96 -32.86 42.43
CA LEU A 354 69.45 -32.27 41.20
C LEU A 354 68.23 -33.02 40.67
N LYS A 355 68.23 -34.37 40.67
CA LYS A 355 67.05 -35.17 40.31
C LYS A 355 65.84 -34.86 41.18
N LYS A 356 66.02 -34.74 42.50
CA LYS A 356 64.94 -34.37 43.44
C LYS A 356 64.42 -32.97 43.15
N GLU A 357 65.28 -32.01 42.84
CA GLU A 357 64.83 -30.66 42.50
C GLU A 357 64.10 -30.61 41.15
N MET A 358 64.58 -31.35 40.15
CA MET A 358 63.88 -31.49 38.86
C MET A 358 62.48 -32.12 39.04
N LEU A 359 62.34 -33.10 39.93
CA LEU A 359 61.03 -33.67 40.27
C LEU A 359 60.13 -32.65 40.96
N ARG A 360 60.63 -31.89 41.94
CA ARG A 360 59.84 -30.82 42.58
C ARG A 360 59.41 -29.74 41.59
N GLN A 361 60.29 -29.33 40.68
CA GLN A 361 59.98 -28.40 39.59
C GLN A 361 58.87 -28.96 38.70
N LYS A 362 58.98 -30.23 38.29
CA LYS A 362 57.98 -30.92 37.50
C LYS A 362 56.63 -30.97 38.22
N ASP A 363 56.59 -31.38 39.48
CA ASP A 363 55.35 -31.48 40.26
C ASP A 363 54.68 -30.10 40.42
N ARG A 364 55.48 -29.03 40.63
CA ARG A 364 54.97 -27.65 40.68
C ARG A 364 54.31 -27.25 39.36
N LEU A 365 54.96 -27.50 38.23
CA LEU A 365 54.43 -27.19 36.90
C LEU A 365 53.18 -28.03 36.58
N GLU A 366 53.14 -29.30 36.98
CA GLU A 366 51.96 -30.16 36.82
C GLU A 366 50.78 -29.65 37.65
N MET A 367 51.00 -29.19 38.88
CA MET A 367 49.97 -28.56 39.71
C MET A 367 49.46 -27.24 39.12
N GLU A 368 50.36 -26.38 38.64
CA GLU A 368 50.00 -25.12 37.98
C GLU A 368 49.21 -25.36 36.69
N LEU A 369 49.64 -26.32 35.87
CA LEU A 369 48.94 -26.72 34.65
C LEU A 369 47.53 -27.24 34.97
N ALA A 370 47.39 -28.07 36.02
CA ALA A 370 46.09 -28.57 36.46
C ALA A 370 45.18 -27.44 36.96
N ALA A 371 45.73 -26.48 37.73
CA ALA A 371 44.98 -25.33 38.21
C ALA A 371 44.50 -24.42 37.06
N GLU A 372 45.33 -24.17 36.05
CA GLU A 372 44.93 -23.41 34.87
C GLU A 372 43.90 -24.15 34.02
N GLN A 373 44.05 -25.47 33.85
CA GLN A 373 43.05 -26.30 33.19
C GLN A 373 41.70 -26.22 33.92
N GLU A 374 41.69 -26.30 35.25
CA GLU A 374 40.47 -26.16 36.06
C GLU A 374 39.83 -24.78 35.88
N LYS A 375 40.62 -23.69 35.91
CA LYS A 375 40.14 -22.33 35.64
C LYS A 375 39.51 -22.22 34.25
N ILE A 376 40.15 -22.78 33.23
CA ILE A 376 39.63 -22.81 31.85
C ILE A 376 38.31 -23.58 31.80
N THR A 377 38.22 -24.74 32.46
CA THR A 377 36.95 -25.51 32.48
C THR A 377 35.83 -24.74 33.16
N LYS A 378 36.08 -24.11 34.32
CA LYS A 378 35.12 -23.27 35.03
C LYS A 378 34.66 -22.07 34.20
N ALA A 379 35.58 -21.40 33.50
CA ALA A 379 35.24 -20.29 32.61
C ALA A 379 34.37 -20.76 31.43
N LYS A 380 34.70 -21.92 30.84
CA LYS A 380 33.90 -22.54 29.77
C LYS A 380 32.51 -22.94 30.26
N GLU A 381 32.37 -23.47 31.47
CA GLU A 381 31.07 -23.82 32.05
C GLU A 381 30.22 -22.58 32.30
N LYS A 382 30.78 -21.53 32.90
CA LYS A 382 30.08 -20.26 33.10
C LYS A 382 29.59 -19.65 31.78
N ALA A 383 30.46 -19.60 30.77
CA ALA A 383 30.09 -19.12 29.44
C ALA A 383 28.96 -19.96 28.82
N ARG A 384 29.00 -21.30 28.96
CA ARG A 384 27.91 -22.17 28.49
C ARG A 384 26.60 -21.93 29.24
N GLU A 385 26.65 -21.68 30.55
CA GLU A 385 25.47 -21.34 31.35
C GLU A 385 24.86 -20.00 30.94
N GLU A 386 25.69 -18.98 30.70
CA GLU A 386 25.24 -17.66 30.20
C GLU A 386 24.61 -17.79 28.81
N MET A 387 25.29 -18.45 27.87
CA MET A 387 24.73 -18.72 26.53
C MET A 387 23.42 -19.53 26.59
N LYS A 388 23.30 -20.45 27.56
CA LYS A 388 22.06 -21.21 27.77
C LYS A 388 20.93 -20.31 28.28
N LYS A 389 21.21 -19.40 29.23
CA LYS A 389 20.24 -18.42 29.73
C LYS A 389 19.76 -17.49 28.61
N GLU A 390 20.69 -16.93 27.82
CA GLU A 390 20.35 -16.08 26.67
C GLU A 390 19.48 -16.84 25.65
N LYS A 391 19.80 -18.11 25.37
CA LYS A 391 18.99 -18.95 24.50
C LYS A 391 17.57 -19.17 25.06
N GLU A 392 17.44 -19.42 26.36
CA GLU A 392 16.15 -19.60 27.03
C GLU A 392 15.33 -18.30 27.05
N GLU A 393 15.95 -17.14 27.29
CA GLU A 393 15.31 -15.82 27.23
C GLU A 393 14.83 -15.49 25.82
N LEU A 394 15.67 -15.74 24.79
CA LEU A 394 15.28 -15.59 23.40
C LEU A 394 14.14 -16.54 23.03
N ALA A 395 14.19 -17.80 23.47
CA ALA A 395 13.11 -18.75 23.25
C ALA A 395 11.79 -18.29 23.90
N ALA A 396 11.82 -17.78 25.13
CA ALA A 396 10.66 -17.22 25.81
C ALA A 396 10.09 -15.99 25.08
N SER A 397 10.96 -15.11 24.59
CA SER A 397 10.59 -13.94 23.78
C SER A 397 9.91 -14.36 22.46
N VAL A 398 10.49 -15.34 21.76
CA VAL A 398 9.91 -15.91 20.53
C VAL A 398 8.54 -16.51 20.82
N MET A 399 8.38 -17.30 21.88
CA MET A 399 7.08 -17.87 22.26
C MET A 399 6.04 -16.79 22.55
N SER A 400 6.40 -15.75 23.31
CA SER A 400 5.53 -14.59 23.60
C SER A 400 5.12 -13.87 22.31
N LEU A 401 6.05 -13.64 21.39
CA LEU A 401 5.75 -13.04 20.08
C LEU A 401 4.86 -13.93 19.23
N SER A 402 5.09 -15.25 19.19
CA SER A 402 4.25 -16.20 18.48
C SER A 402 2.80 -16.19 19.00
N VAL A 403 2.60 -16.12 20.32
CA VAL A 403 1.25 -15.99 20.90
C VAL A 403 0.60 -14.67 20.50
N LYS A 404 1.34 -13.56 20.49
CA LYS A 404 0.82 -12.26 20.04
C LYS A 404 0.44 -12.28 18.55
N VAL A 405 1.25 -12.92 17.71
CA VAL A 405 0.95 -13.09 16.28
C VAL A 405 -0.34 -13.89 16.11
N ALA A 406 -0.48 -15.05 16.77
CA ALA A 406 -1.70 -15.85 16.70
C ALA A 406 -2.95 -15.08 17.19
N SER A 407 -2.82 -14.27 18.24
CA SER A 407 -3.90 -13.39 18.70
C SER A 407 -4.28 -12.32 17.66
N LEU A 408 -3.30 -11.70 17.02
CA LEU A 408 -3.55 -10.69 15.98
C LEU A 408 -4.15 -11.31 14.73
N GLU A 409 -3.70 -12.49 14.32
CA GLU A 409 -4.31 -13.27 13.23
C GLU A 409 -5.77 -13.56 13.53
N GLY A 410 -6.10 -14.04 14.73
CA GLY A 410 -7.48 -14.26 15.16
C GLY A 410 -8.34 -12.98 15.20
N GLN A 411 -7.75 -11.82 15.52
CA GLN A 411 -8.43 -10.52 15.41
C GLN A 411 -8.69 -10.13 13.96
N LEU A 412 -7.70 -10.30 13.07
CA LEU A 412 -7.82 -9.99 11.65
C LEU A 412 -8.90 -10.85 10.99
N GLU A 413 -8.96 -12.14 11.30
CA GLU A 413 -10.01 -13.02 10.77
C GLU A 413 -11.41 -12.60 11.24
N ARG A 414 -11.56 -12.21 12.51
CA ARG A 414 -12.85 -11.69 13.03
C ARG A 414 -13.27 -10.43 12.29
N LEU A 415 -12.38 -9.45 12.19
CA LEU A 415 -12.65 -8.20 11.46
C LEU A 415 -12.95 -8.46 9.98
N THR A 416 -12.31 -9.46 9.37
CA THR A 416 -12.57 -9.85 7.97
C THR A 416 -13.98 -10.43 7.82
N ARG A 417 -14.41 -11.29 8.75
CA ARG A 417 -15.79 -11.82 8.76
C ARG A 417 -16.82 -10.70 8.93
N GLU A 418 -16.57 -9.78 9.86
CA GLU A 418 -17.45 -8.62 10.11
C GLU A 418 -17.52 -7.69 8.90
N LYS A 419 -16.37 -7.34 8.30
CA LYS A 419 -16.29 -6.57 7.06
C LYS A 419 -17.13 -7.22 5.95
N ASN A 420 -16.97 -8.52 5.73
CA ASN A 420 -17.72 -9.22 4.69
C ASN A 420 -19.22 -9.28 5.00
N SER A 421 -19.61 -9.40 6.27
CA SER A 421 -21.01 -9.33 6.69
C SER A 421 -21.62 -7.97 6.39
N VAL A 422 -20.94 -6.87 6.73
CA VAL A 422 -21.39 -5.51 6.44
C VAL A 422 -21.41 -5.23 4.95
N ALA A 423 -20.41 -5.72 4.19
CA ALA A 423 -20.39 -5.61 2.73
C ALA A 423 -21.61 -6.30 2.10
N ASN A 424 -21.92 -7.53 2.54
CA ASN A 424 -23.11 -8.26 2.06
C ASN A 424 -24.41 -7.52 2.41
N GLN A 425 -24.50 -6.92 3.61
CA GLN A 425 -25.65 -6.11 4.00
C GLN A 425 -25.79 -4.85 3.13
N LEU A 426 -24.68 -4.19 2.81
CA LEU A 426 -24.66 -3.04 1.92
C LEU A 426 -25.10 -3.41 0.50
N GLU A 427 -24.57 -4.51 -0.05
CA GLU A 427 -24.98 -4.98 -1.37
C GLU A 427 -26.47 -5.34 -1.41
N GLU A 428 -27.01 -5.96 -0.36
CA GLU A 428 -28.43 -6.27 -0.26
C GLU A 428 -29.28 -4.99 -0.19
N ALA A 429 -28.88 -4.01 0.62
CA ALA A 429 -29.56 -2.71 0.66
C ALA A 429 -29.52 -1.99 -0.70
N GLN A 430 -28.39 -2.06 -1.41
CA GLN A 430 -28.26 -1.51 -2.76
C GLN A 430 -29.21 -2.20 -3.75
N ARG A 431 -29.27 -3.54 -3.75
CA ARG A 431 -30.21 -4.30 -4.60
C ARG A 431 -31.66 -3.91 -4.30
N GLN A 432 -32.02 -3.77 -3.03
CA GLN A 432 -33.35 -3.33 -2.60
C GLN A 432 -33.66 -1.92 -3.10
N LEU A 433 -32.75 -0.96 -2.95
CA LEU A 433 -32.92 0.40 -3.46
C LEU A 433 -33.10 0.41 -4.98
N SER A 434 -32.25 -0.31 -5.74
CA SER A 434 -32.41 -0.40 -7.19
C SER A 434 -33.74 -1.02 -7.60
N SER A 435 -34.23 -2.02 -6.87
CA SER A 435 -35.56 -2.59 -7.13
C SER A 435 -36.69 -1.58 -6.88
N GLN A 436 -36.59 -0.80 -5.80
CA GLN A 436 -37.55 0.25 -5.47
C GLN A 436 -37.51 1.39 -6.50
N GLU A 437 -36.33 1.80 -6.96
CA GLU A 437 -36.18 2.81 -8.03
C GLU A 437 -36.86 2.36 -9.33
N LEU A 438 -36.70 1.10 -9.71
CA LEU A 438 -37.38 0.52 -10.87
C LEU A 438 -38.89 0.53 -10.70
N ASP A 439 -39.41 0.16 -9.53
CA ASP A 439 -40.85 0.13 -9.27
C ASP A 439 -41.45 1.55 -9.21
N ILE A 440 -40.77 2.51 -8.59
CA ILE A 440 -41.14 3.92 -8.63
C ILE A 440 -41.16 4.41 -10.09
N SER A 441 -40.15 4.07 -10.89
CA SER A 441 -40.10 4.44 -12.31
C SER A 441 -41.30 3.87 -13.09
N LYS A 442 -41.67 2.61 -12.86
CA LYS A 442 -42.86 1.97 -13.46
C LYS A 442 -44.14 2.72 -13.06
N VAL A 443 -44.35 2.97 -11.76
CA VAL A 443 -45.53 3.68 -11.25
C VAL A 443 -45.59 5.11 -11.80
N CYS A 444 -44.48 5.84 -11.83
CA CYS A 444 -44.38 7.16 -12.44
C CYS A 444 -44.66 7.12 -13.96
N GLY A 445 -44.27 6.06 -14.65
CA GLY A 445 -44.64 5.82 -16.05
C GLY A 445 -46.15 5.67 -16.22
N GLU A 446 -46.77 4.81 -15.41
CA GLU A 446 -48.21 4.55 -15.43
C GLU A 446 -49.03 5.79 -15.09
N LEU A 447 -48.67 6.53 -14.03
CA LEU A 447 -49.36 7.76 -13.66
C LEU A 447 -49.26 8.83 -14.74
N ARG A 448 -48.11 8.95 -15.42
CA ARG A 448 -47.96 9.85 -16.58
C ARG A 448 -48.85 9.42 -17.74
N TYR A 449 -48.94 8.12 -18.01
CA TYR A 449 -49.83 7.58 -19.03
C TYR A 449 -51.30 7.91 -18.71
N GLN A 450 -51.76 7.63 -17.48
CA GLN A 450 -53.11 7.93 -17.03
C GLN A 450 -53.42 9.44 -17.07
N LEU A 451 -52.47 10.28 -16.64
CA LEU A 451 -52.60 11.72 -16.71
C LEU A 451 -52.79 12.18 -18.16
N ASN A 452 -51.93 11.74 -19.08
CA ASN A 452 -52.03 12.08 -20.50
C ASN A 452 -53.37 11.61 -21.10
N GLN A 453 -53.82 10.41 -20.74
CA GLN A 453 -55.13 9.89 -21.17
C GLN A 453 -56.27 10.78 -20.66
N SER A 454 -56.23 11.21 -19.40
CA SER A 454 -57.24 12.11 -18.83
C SER A 454 -57.21 13.51 -19.46
N GLN A 455 -56.01 14.02 -19.77
CA GLN A 455 -55.83 15.29 -20.47
C GLN A 455 -56.41 15.24 -21.88
N LEU A 456 -56.16 14.17 -22.63
CA LEU A 456 -56.74 13.99 -23.97
C LEU A 456 -58.27 13.99 -23.92
N LYS A 457 -58.88 13.20 -23.02
CA LYS A 457 -60.34 13.18 -22.83
C LYS A 457 -60.91 14.54 -22.46
N ARG A 458 -60.21 15.29 -21.60
CA ARG A 458 -60.58 16.66 -21.23
C ARG A 458 -60.49 17.59 -22.45
N ASP A 459 -59.41 17.54 -23.22
CA ASP A 459 -59.22 18.39 -24.40
C ASP A 459 -60.28 18.09 -25.49
N GLU A 460 -60.65 16.82 -25.67
CA GLU A 460 -61.75 16.38 -26.54
C GLU A 460 -63.09 16.95 -26.07
N ALA A 461 -63.47 16.75 -24.81
CA ALA A 461 -64.70 17.30 -24.24
C ALA A 461 -64.74 18.84 -24.31
N GLU A 462 -63.60 19.51 -24.10
CA GLU A 462 -63.51 20.96 -24.28
C GLU A 462 -63.69 21.39 -25.74
N LYS A 463 -63.19 20.62 -26.72
CA LYS A 463 -63.42 20.89 -28.15
C LYS A 463 -64.89 20.78 -28.49
N GLU A 464 -65.54 19.70 -28.08
CA GLU A 464 -66.98 19.50 -28.27
C GLU A 464 -67.80 20.65 -27.64
N LEU A 465 -67.46 21.05 -26.42
CA LEU A 465 -68.13 22.16 -25.74
C LEU A 465 -67.92 23.50 -26.45
N ARG A 466 -66.72 23.76 -27.01
CA ARG A 466 -66.50 24.94 -27.88
C ARG A 466 -67.38 24.87 -29.12
N GLU A 467 -67.47 23.72 -29.77
CA GLU A 467 -68.33 23.53 -30.95
C GLU A 467 -69.80 23.77 -30.63
N PHE A 468 -70.33 23.15 -29.56
CA PHE A 468 -71.69 23.37 -29.10
C PHE A 468 -71.97 24.84 -28.79
N ARG A 469 -71.07 25.51 -28.06
CA ARG A 469 -71.19 26.96 -27.81
C ARG A 469 -71.29 27.75 -29.11
N THR A 470 -70.43 27.49 -30.09
CA THR A 470 -70.51 28.20 -31.37
C THR A 470 -71.77 27.87 -32.17
N LYS A 471 -72.29 26.64 -32.09
CA LYS A 471 -73.57 26.25 -32.72
C LYS A 471 -74.73 27.00 -32.07
N THR A 472 -74.83 26.99 -30.74
CA THR A 472 -75.87 27.70 -29.99
C THR A 472 -75.82 29.21 -30.21
N VAL A 473 -74.62 29.82 -30.25
CA VAL A 473 -74.49 31.26 -30.57
C VAL A 473 -75.05 31.56 -31.97
N ARG A 474 -74.67 30.77 -32.99
CA ARG A 474 -75.22 30.95 -34.36
C ARG A 474 -76.75 30.76 -34.40
N GLU A 475 -77.28 29.78 -33.68
CA GLU A 475 -78.74 29.58 -33.59
C GLU A 475 -79.43 30.77 -32.93
N LEU A 476 -78.87 31.31 -31.85
CA LEU A 476 -79.38 32.51 -31.19
C LEU A 476 -79.33 33.73 -32.13
N GLU A 477 -78.23 33.95 -32.85
CA GLU A 477 -78.12 35.03 -33.84
C GLU A 477 -79.19 34.91 -34.94
N LEU A 478 -79.47 33.69 -35.42
CA LEU A 478 -80.53 33.45 -36.40
C LEU A 478 -81.92 33.75 -35.80
N ARG A 479 -82.19 33.32 -34.55
CA ARG A 479 -83.45 33.64 -33.87
C ARG A 479 -83.60 35.12 -33.61
N GLU A 480 -82.52 35.83 -33.25
CA GLU A 480 -82.53 37.28 -33.12
C GLU A 480 -82.84 37.97 -34.45
N GLN A 481 -82.24 37.52 -35.55
CA GLN A 481 -82.57 38.00 -36.89
C GLN A 481 -84.04 37.76 -37.26
N GLU A 482 -84.60 36.59 -36.91
CA GLU A 482 -86.03 36.29 -37.09
C GLU A 482 -86.91 37.19 -36.23
N ILE A 483 -86.55 37.40 -34.95
CA ILE A 483 -87.26 38.32 -34.06
C ILE A 483 -87.26 39.73 -34.63
N GLU A 484 -86.13 40.22 -35.14
CA GLU A 484 -86.05 41.55 -35.76
C GLU A 484 -86.90 41.64 -37.04
N LYS A 485 -86.91 40.61 -37.89
CA LYS A 485 -87.83 40.55 -39.04
C LYS A 485 -89.30 40.63 -38.60
N LEU A 486 -89.69 39.81 -37.62
CA LEU A 486 -91.05 39.81 -37.08
C LEU A 486 -91.41 41.13 -36.39
N ARG A 487 -90.44 41.80 -35.73
CA ARG A 487 -90.63 43.14 -35.14
C ARG A 487 -90.91 44.18 -36.23
N LEU A 488 -90.17 44.15 -37.34
CA LEU A 488 -90.40 45.03 -38.49
C LEU A 488 -91.79 44.79 -39.09
N GLU A 489 -92.17 43.53 -39.35
CA GLU A 489 -93.50 43.17 -39.84
C GLU A 489 -94.63 43.60 -38.87
N LEU A 490 -94.42 43.41 -37.56
CA LEU A 490 -95.36 43.87 -36.54
C LEU A 490 -95.49 45.40 -36.53
N ASN A 491 -94.39 46.13 -36.71
CA ASN A 491 -94.43 47.59 -36.78
C ASN A 491 -95.13 48.07 -38.05
N GLU A 492 -94.90 47.42 -39.20
CA GLU A 492 -95.63 47.73 -40.43
C GLU A 492 -97.14 47.50 -40.29
N THR A 493 -97.54 46.37 -39.70
CA THR A 493 -98.96 46.06 -39.46
C THR A 493 -99.59 47.01 -38.45
N LYS A 494 -98.89 47.38 -37.38
CA LYS A 494 -99.30 48.44 -36.45
C LYS A 494 -99.50 49.77 -37.16
N GLN A 495 -98.54 50.22 -37.98
CA GLN A 495 -98.68 51.46 -38.75
C GLN A 495 -99.85 51.41 -39.73
N ARG A 496 -100.08 50.28 -40.42
CA ARG A 496 -101.26 50.11 -41.28
C ARG A 496 -102.56 50.20 -40.49
N LEU A 497 -102.60 49.57 -39.30
CA LEU A 497 -103.74 49.66 -38.39
C LEU A 497 -103.98 51.09 -37.90
N GLU A 498 -102.94 51.80 -37.48
CA GLU A 498 -103.01 53.20 -37.04
C GLU A 498 -103.53 54.11 -38.16
N ARG A 499 -103.03 53.95 -39.40
CA ARG A 499 -103.55 54.66 -40.58
C ARG A 499 -105.03 54.34 -40.81
N ALA A 500 -105.41 53.06 -40.80
CA ALA A 500 -106.81 52.66 -40.97
C ALA A 500 -107.71 53.18 -39.83
N GLN A 501 -107.20 53.26 -38.59
CA GLN A 501 -107.90 53.86 -37.45
C GLN A 501 -108.06 55.37 -37.62
N GLN A 502 -107.03 56.07 -38.09
CA GLN A 502 -107.09 57.50 -38.42
C GLN A 502 -108.07 57.76 -39.56
N ASP A 503 -108.00 56.99 -40.65
CA ASP A 503 -108.95 57.08 -41.76
C ASP A 503 -110.38 56.80 -41.29
N SER A 504 -110.58 55.81 -40.41
CA SER A 504 -111.87 55.55 -39.79
C SER A 504 -112.34 56.70 -38.89
N ALA A 505 -111.44 57.34 -38.14
CA ALA A 505 -111.75 58.51 -37.33
C ALA A 505 -112.12 59.71 -38.22
N CYS A 506 -111.36 60.00 -39.28
CA CYS A 506 -111.67 61.02 -40.28
C CYS A 506 -113.03 60.76 -40.93
N ALA A 507 -113.31 59.53 -41.36
CA ALA A 507 -114.59 59.14 -41.94
C ALA A 507 -115.75 59.28 -40.93
N LYS A 508 -115.52 59.00 -39.64
CA LYS A 508 -116.50 59.24 -38.57
C LYS A 508 -116.72 60.74 -38.36
N ASP A 509 -115.68 61.56 -38.34
CA ASP A 509 -115.79 63.02 -38.21
C ASP A 509 -116.51 63.63 -39.42
N GLU A 510 -116.24 63.16 -40.63
CA GLU A 510 -116.99 63.51 -41.83
C GLU A 510 -118.46 63.08 -41.74
N SER A 511 -118.73 61.86 -41.26
CA SER A 511 -120.09 61.39 -41.02
C SER A 511 -120.81 62.25 -39.98
N LEU A 512 -120.14 62.64 -38.89
CA LEU A 512 -120.69 63.56 -37.89
C LEU A 512 -120.94 64.93 -38.50
N ARG A 513 -120.01 65.48 -39.29
CA ARG A 513 -120.18 66.76 -39.99
C ARG A 513 -121.32 66.73 -40.99
N LEU A 514 -121.47 65.65 -41.75
CA LEU A 514 -122.60 65.42 -42.66
C LEU A 514 -123.91 65.27 -41.88
N THR A 515 -123.89 64.61 -40.72
CA THR A 515 -125.06 64.48 -39.82
C THR A 515 -125.45 65.83 -39.21
N GLU A 516 -124.48 66.66 -38.80
CA GLU A 516 -124.72 68.03 -38.35
C GLU A 516 -125.29 68.90 -39.46
N LEU A 517 -124.74 68.81 -40.68
CA LEU A 517 -125.25 69.53 -41.84
C LEU A 517 -126.67 69.09 -42.20
N LEU A 518 -126.93 67.78 -42.16
CA LEU A 518 -128.26 67.21 -42.30
C LEU A 518 -129.20 67.79 -41.25
N GLY A 519 -128.85 67.75 -39.96
CA GLY A 519 -129.65 68.32 -38.88
C GLY A 519 -129.92 69.82 -39.03
N ARG A 520 -128.93 70.60 -39.51
CA ARG A 520 -129.13 72.03 -39.86
C ARG A 520 -130.12 72.18 -41.02
N SER A 521 -129.98 71.38 -42.07
CA SER A 521 -130.90 71.42 -43.21
C SER A 521 -132.32 70.98 -42.84
N GLU A 522 -132.46 69.97 -41.97
CA GLU A 522 -133.74 69.50 -41.45
C GLU A 522 -134.41 70.56 -40.58
N HIS A 523 -133.65 71.24 -39.72
CA HIS A 523 -134.14 72.37 -38.93
C HIS A 523 -134.56 73.54 -39.81
N GLN A 524 -133.75 73.90 -40.81
CA GLN A 524 -134.09 74.95 -41.79
C GLN A 524 -135.34 74.57 -42.62
N LEU A 525 -135.49 73.29 -42.96
CA LEU A 525 -136.67 72.76 -43.61
C LEU A 525 -137.90 72.80 -42.69
N HIS A 526 -137.72 72.57 -41.39
CA HIS A 526 -138.80 72.73 -40.41
C HIS A 526 -139.22 74.20 -40.23
N LEU A 527 -138.26 75.14 -40.13
CA LEU A 527 -138.54 76.57 -40.08
C LEU A 527 -139.28 77.04 -41.33
N THR A 528 -138.82 76.66 -42.52
CA THR A 528 -139.52 76.99 -43.78
C THR A 528 -140.89 76.32 -43.89
N ARG A 529 -141.09 75.12 -43.31
CA ARG A 529 -142.43 74.53 -43.16
C ARG A 529 -143.32 75.39 -42.25
N LEU A 530 -142.83 75.84 -41.10
CA LEU A 530 -143.57 76.73 -40.20
C LEU A 530 -143.88 78.09 -40.85
N GLU A 531 -142.93 78.67 -41.58
CA GLU A 531 -143.12 79.90 -42.36
C GLU A 531 -144.16 79.70 -43.47
N LYS A 532 -144.11 78.57 -44.19
CA LYS A 532 -145.14 78.20 -45.17
C LYS A 532 -146.50 78.07 -44.49
N GLU A 533 -146.60 77.39 -43.36
CA GLU A 533 -147.84 77.26 -42.58
C GLU A 533 -148.34 78.63 -42.08
N ALA A 534 -147.45 79.53 -41.68
CA ALA A 534 -147.78 80.90 -41.31
C ALA A 534 -148.26 81.72 -42.52
N ALA A 535 -147.61 81.60 -43.68
CA ALA A 535 -148.03 82.26 -44.92
C ALA A 535 -149.37 81.73 -45.44
N VAL A 536 -149.62 80.41 -45.31
CA VAL A 536 -150.93 79.80 -45.63
C VAL A 536 -152.01 80.30 -44.67
N ARG A 537 -151.72 80.40 -43.36
CA ARG A 537 -152.64 81.01 -42.38
C ARG A 537 -152.92 82.47 -42.72
N CYS A 538 -151.88 83.27 -43.01
CA CYS A 538 -152.01 84.67 -43.41
C CYS A 538 -152.87 84.82 -44.68
N ARG A 539 -152.62 84.01 -45.72
CA ARG A 539 -153.47 83.97 -46.92
C ARG A 539 -154.91 83.52 -46.63
N SER A 540 -155.10 82.58 -45.71
CA SER A 540 -156.44 82.17 -45.27
C SER A 540 -157.16 83.34 -44.58
N ASP A 541 -156.45 84.11 -43.76
CA ASP A 541 -156.99 85.27 -43.07
C ASP A 541 -157.22 86.44 -44.04
N ASP A 542 -156.40 86.63 -45.07
CA ASP A 542 -156.64 87.57 -46.18
C ASP A 542 -157.88 87.17 -46.99
N VAL A 543 -158.08 85.88 -47.27
CA VAL A 543 -159.31 85.37 -47.93
C VAL A 543 -160.52 85.60 -47.03
N LYS A 544 -160.41 85.41 -45.71
CA LYS A 544 -161.48 85.74 -44.75
C LYS A 544 -161.77 87.25 -44.72
N ALA A 545 -160.74 88.10 -44.76
CA ALA A 545 -160.91 89.55 -44.80
C ALA A 545 -161.56 90.02 -46.11
N LEU A 546 -161.16 89.46 -47.26
CA LEU A 546 -161.74 89.74 -48.57
C LEU A 546 -163.19 89.24 -48.67
N THR A 547 -163.51 88.07 -48.10
CA THR A 547 -164.89 87.58 -48.04
C THR A 547 -165.76 88.43 -47.11
N PHE A 548 -165.22 88.90 -45.99
CA PHE A 548 -165.93 89.85 -45.10
C PHE A 548 -166.18 91.21 -45.79
N GLN A 549 -165.20 91.71 -46.55
CA GLN A 549 -165.33 92.95 -47.32
C GLN A 549 -166.31 92.82 -48.50
N ALA A 550 -166.36 91.65 -49.13
CA ALA A 550 -167.35 91.34 -50.17
C ALA A 550 -168.77 91.26 -49.58
N GLN A 551 -168.95 90.58 -48.43
CA GLN A 551 -170.24 90.51 -47.73
C GLN A 551 -170.72 91.88 -47.23
N HIS A 552 -169.82 92.74 -46.76
CA HIS A 552 -170.16 94.12 -46.39
C HIS A 552 -170.61 94.97 -47.59
N ARG A 553 -169.90 94.85 -48.74
CA ARG A 553 -170.32 95.51 -49.99
C ARG A 553 -171.67 94.98 -50.50
N GLU A 554 -171.94 93.70 -50.31
CA GLU A 554 -173.21 93.08 -50.69
C GLU A 554 -174.37 93.61 -49.81
N GLN A 555 -174.15 93.79 -48.51
CA GLN A 555 -175.12 94.41 -47.60
C GLN A 555 -175.36 95.90 -47.88
N GLU A 556 -174.33 96.67 -48.24
CA GLU A 556 -174.46 98.07 -48.67
C GLU A 556 -175.25 98.23 -49.97
N LEU A 557 -175.11 97.29 -50.92
CA LEU A 557 -175.86 97.29 -52.17
C LEU A 557 -177.33 96.91 -51.96
N ILE A 558 -177.64 96.01 -51.02
CA ILE A 558 -179.02 95.65 -50.66
C ILE A 558 -179.74 96.81 -49.96
N GLN A 559 -179.06 97.57 -49.10
CA GLN A 559 -179.62 98.79 -48.49
C GLN A 559 -179.87 99.91 -49.50
N LYS A 560 -179.01 100.06 -50.51
CA LYS A 560 -179.22 101.03 -51.61
C LYS A 560 -180.30 100.61 -52.60
N MET A 561 -180.51 99.30 -52.79
CA MET A 561 -181.58 98.76 -53.64
C MET A 561 -182.96 98.95 -52.99
N GLN A 562 -183.07 98.77 -51.66
CA GLN A 562 -184.30 99.05 -50.90
C GLN A 562 -184.65 100.54 -50.79
N GLN A 563 -183.68 101.45 -50.97
CA GLN A 563 -183.91 102.91 -51.06
C GLN A 563 -184.31 103.38 -52.46
N MET A 564 -184.06 102.59 -53.51
CA MET A 564 -184.39 102.90 -54.91
C MET A 564 -185.82 102.48 -55.31
N GLU A 565 -186.57 101.77 -54.47
CA GLU A 565 -187.92 101.25 -54.78
C GLU A 565 -189.09 102.10 -54.25
N ALA A 566 -188.85 103.18 -53.49
CA ALA A 566 -189.92 103.96 -52.84
C ALA A 566 -190.29 105.30 -53.50
N LEU A 567 -189.58 105.81 -54.53
CA LEU A 567 -189.92 107.11 -55.14
C LEU A 567 -189.65 107.17 -56.65
N HIS A 568 -190.43 106.45 -57.44
CA HIS A 568 -190.75 106.82 -58.84
C HIS A 568 -192.12 106.28 -59.30
N GLU A 569 -193.14 107.15 -59.27
CA GLU A 569 -194.25 107.18 -60.23
C GLU A 569 -194.51 108.66 -60.59
N LYS A 570 -193.86 109.15 -61.66
CA LYS A 570 -194.31 110.18 -62.62
C LYS A 570 -193.18 110.61 -63.56
N SER A 571 -193.44 110.44 -64.86
CA SER A 571 -192.87 111.09 -66.07
C SER A 571 -191.34 111.10 -66.22
N GLY A 572 -190.74 110.65 -67.31
CA GLY A 572 -191.20 110.67 -68.70
C GLY A 572 -190.09 111.27 -69.56
N VAL A 573 -189.32 110.40 -70.21
CA VAL A 573 -188.60 110.51 -71.50
C VAL A 573 -187.73 111.76 -71.81
N THR A 574 -186.49 111.45 -72.24
CA THR A 574 -185.63 112.10 -73.28
C THR A 574 -184.51 113.12 -72.93
N SER A 575 -183.28 112.67 -73.25
CA SER A 575 -182.28 113.32 -74.16
C SER A 575 -181.10 114.14 -73.61
N LEU A 576 -180.01 114.05 -74.39
CA LEU A 576 -178.67 114.72 -74.33
C LEU A 576 -177.65 114.01 -73.40
N PHE A 577 -176.36 113.83 -73.70
CA PHE A 577 -175.44 114.48 -74.66
C PHE A 577 -174.13 113.65 -74.81
N MET A 578 -173.66 113.44 -76.05
CA MET A 578 -172.30 113.63 -76.63
C MET A 578 -171.10 113.94 -75.69
N ARG A 579 -169.80 113.69 -75.97
CA ARG A 579 -168.93 113.06 -77.01
C ARG A 579 -167.46 113.49 -76.66
N TYR A 580 -166.47 112.88 -77.35
CA TYR A 580 -165.01 113.19 -77.49
C TYR A 580 -164.06 112.19 -76.79
N LYS A 581 -163.38 111.28 -77.53
CA LYS A 581 -162.16 111.41 -78.40
C LYS A 581 -160.88 111.57 -77.54
N SER A 582 -159.72 110.96 -77.80
CA SER A 582 -159.13 110.17 -78.92
C SER A 582 -157.69 109.77 -78.48
N VAL A 583 -157.23 108.50 -78.62
CA VAL A 583 -156.21 107.98 -79.60
C VAL A 583 -154.76 108.46 -79.33
N PRO A 584 -153.61 107.79 -79.71
CA PRO A 584 -153.32 106.52 -80.43
C PRO A 584 -152.30 105.58 -79.72
N ALA A 585 -152.19 104.27 -80.03
CA ALA A 585 -151.35 103.58 -81.06
C ALA A 585 -149.80 103.58 -80.84
N ILE A 586 -149.16 102.45 -81.22
CA ILE A 586 -147.70 102.13 -81.28
C ILE A 586 -147.20 101.38 -80.01
N TYR A 587 -147.27 100.05 -79.87
CA TYR A 587 -146.52 98.98 -80.56
C TYR A 587 -145.01 99.28 -80.68
N TYR A 588 -144.16 98.37 -80.18
CA TYR A 588 -142.81 98.11 -80.74
C TYR A 588 -141.54 98.81 -80.18
N TYR A 589 -141.55 99.57 -79.07
CA TYR A 589 -140.32 100.28 -78.62
C TYR A 589 -139.89 100.14 -77.15
N ILE A 590 -140.61 99.40 -76.29
CA ILE A 590 -140.15 99.16 -74.89
C ILE A 590 -139.77 97.70 -74.66
N ILE A 591 -140.40 96.76 -75.38
CA ILE A 591 -139.98 95.34 -75.41
C ILE A 591 -138.62 95.14 -76.11
N TRP A 592 -138.10 96.13 -76.86
CA TRP A 592 -136.78 96.08 -77.49
C TRP A 592 -135.62 96.58 -76.59
N SER A 593 -135.90 97.34 -75.53
CA SER A 593 -134.87 97.88 -74.62
C SER A 593 -134.50 96.91 -73.49
N GLU A 594 -135.47 96.14 -72.97
CA GLU A 594 -135.21 95.12 -71.94
C GLU A 594 -134.67 93.81 -72.54
N ILE A 595 -135.09 93.44 -73.75
CA ILE A 595 -134.45 92.33 -74.50
C ILE A 595 -133.06 92.75 -75.02
N GLY A 596 -132.85 94.02 -75.34
CA GLY A 596 -131.54 94.60 -75.61
C GLY A 596 -130.58 94.53 -74.40
N GLN A 597 -131.01 94.99 -73.23
CA GLN A 597 -130.20 94.90 -71.99
C GLN A 597 -129.93 93.46 -71.57
N LEU A 598 -130.92 92.56 -71.62
CA LEU A 598 -130.73 91.14 -71.28
C LEU A 598 -129.92 90.35 -72.33
N SER A 599 -129.96 90.73 -73.61
CA SER A 599 -129.09 90.13 -74.64
C SER A 599 -127.66 90.64 -74.55
N GLN A 600 -127.46 91.92 -74.22
CA GLN A 600 -126.13 92.51 -74.02
C GLN A 600 -125.48 92.00 -72.73
N GLU A 601 -126.24 91.80 -71.65
CA GLU A 601 -125.80 91.09 -70.44
C GLU A 601 -125.53 89.61 -70.69
N ASN A 602 -126.35 88.92 -71.49
CA ASN A 602 -126.05 87.52 -71.87
C ASN A 602 -124.81 87.39 -72.76
N MET A 603 -124.58 88.34 -73.67
CA MET A 603 -123.39 88.34 -74.52
C MET A 603 -122.15 88.71 -73.71
N TYR A 604 -122.25 89.68 -72.78
CA TYR A 604 -121.18 90.03 -71.86
C TYR A 604 -120.84 88.86 -70.93
N LEU A 605 -121.85 88.17 -70.38
CA LEU A 605 -121.65 86.98 -69.54
C LEU A 605 -121.04 85.81 -70.29
N ARG A 606 -121.46 85.55 -71.54
CA ARG A 606 -120.86 84.51 -72.39
C ARG A 606 -119.43 84.85 -72.80
N ASP A 607 -119.15 86.10 -73.15
CA ASP A 607 -117.80 86.56 -73.52
C ASP A 607 -116.85 86.57 -72.29
N THR A 608 -117.36 86.87 -71.08
CA THR A 608 -116.59 86.69 -69.84
C THR A 608 -116.39 85.22 -69.47
N LEU A 609 -117.36 84.35 -69.76
CA LEU A 609 -117.20 82.90 -69.55
C LEU A 609 -116.16 82.34 -70.51
N GLU A 610 -116.21 82.69 -71.79
CA GLU A 610 -115.25 82.22 -72.81
C GLU A 610 -113.83 82.76 -72.55
N LYS A 611 -113.69 84.01 -72.07
CA LYS A 611 -112.39 84.56 -71.62
C LYS A 611 -111.86 83.93 -70.32
N LEU A 612 -112.74 83.51 -69.41
CA LEU A 612 -112.32 82.78 -68.20
C LEU A 612 -111.98 81.32 -68.53
N GLN A 613 -112.66 80.70 -69.49
CA GLN A 613 -112.35 79.38 -69.99
C GLN A 613 -111.01 79.39 -70.75
N SER A 614 -110.79 80.34 -71.66
CA SER A 614 -109.51 80.47 -72.36
C SER A 614 -108.35 80.74 -71.40
N ARG A 615 -108.57 81.57 -70.37
CA ARG A 615 -107.55 81.86 -69.33
C ARG A 615 -107.31 80.65 -68.40
N SER A 616 -108.31 79.81 -68.19
CA SER A 616 -108.18 78.53 -67.47
C SER A 616 -107.35 77.54 -68.29
N ASP A 617 -107.68 77.39 -69.58
CA ASP A 617 -106.97 76.49 -70.49
C ASP A 617 -105.50 76.95 -70.71
N GLU A 618 -105.24 78.25 -70.72
CA GLU A 618 -103.90 78.84 -70.85
C GLU A 618 -103.07 78.68 -69.55
N MET A 619 -103.70 78.79 -68.37
CA MET A 619 -103.09 78.45 -67.08
C MET A 619 -102.76 76.96 -66.98
N GLU A 620 -103.64 76.08 -67.47
CA GLU A 620 -103.42 74.64 -67.49
C GLU A 620 -102.28 74.27 -68.45
N ALA A 621 -102.22 74.90 -69.63
CA ALA A 621 -101.09 74.77 -70.55
C ALA A 621 -99.77 75.27 -69.93
N GLN A 622 -99.79 76.36 -69.16
CA GLN A 622 -98.61 76.85 -68.42
C GLN A 622 -98.19 75.90 -67.30
N CYS A 623 -99.11 75.26 -66.58
CA CYS A 623 -98.81 74.23 -65.58
C CYS A 623 -98.17 72.97 -66.23
N ILE A 624 -98.68 72.53 -67.38
CA ILE A 624 -98.10 71.41 -68.13
C ILE A 624 -96.70 71.77 -68.66
N GLN A 625 -96.50 73.01 -69.13
CA GLN A 625 -95.19 73.50 -69.59
C GLN A 625 -94.19 73.65 -68.43
N HIS A 626 -94.64 74.06 -67.23
CA HIS A 626 -93.82 74.13 -66.02
C HIS A 626 -93.45 72.72 -65.51
N GLY A 627 -94.36 71.74 -65.57
CA GLY A 627 -94.07 70.34 -65.30
C GLY A 627 -93.02 69.76 -66.25
N ARG A 628 -93.15 70.00 -67.56
CA ARG A 628 -92.14 69.60 -68.57
C ARG A 628 -90.81 70.35 -68.44
N MET A 629 -90.78 71.53 -67.81
CA MET A 629 -89.56 72.26 -67.47
C MET A 629 -88.88 71.64 -66.25
N HIS A 630 -89.64 71.29 -65.22
CA HIS A 630 -89.14 70.61 -64.02
C HIS A 630 -88.59 69.21 -64.33
N GLU A 631 -89.22 68.44 -65.21
CA GLU A 631 -88.70 67.15 -65.67
C GLU A 631 -87.34 67.31 -66.40
N ARG A 632 -87.19 68.37 -67.21
CA ARG A 632 -85.93 68.73 -67.88
C ARG A 632 -84.86 69.31 -66.95
N MET A 633 -85.26 69.84 -65.79
CA MET A 633 -84.32 70.22 -64.71
C MET A 633 -83.89 68.98 -63.91
N LYS A 634 -84.82 68.06 -63.64
CA LYS A 634 -84.56 66.80 -62.96
C LYS A 634 -83.59 65.91 -63.76
N GLN A 635 -83.77 65.80 -65.07
CA GLN A 635 -82.85 65.08 -65.97
C GLN A 635 -81.47 65.75 -66.15
N ARG A 636 -81.25 66.97 -65.62
CA ARG A 636 -79.94 67.65 -65.60
C ARG A 636 -79.22 67.58 -64.25
N ILE A 637 -79.85 66.99 -63.23
CA ILE A 637 -79.25 66.77 -61.91
C ILE A 637 -78.79 65.30 -61.73
N ASP A 638 -79.31 64.38 -62.57
CA ASP A 638 -78.95 62.95 -62.56
C ASP A 638 -77.98 62.52 -63.70
N LEU A 639 -77.21 63.47 -64.25
CA LEU A 639 -75.95 63.26 -64.98
C LEU A 639 -74.88 64.13 -64.32
#